data_AF-A0A9W8G661-F1
#
_entry.id   AF-A0A9W8G661-F1
#
_cell.length_a   1.000
_cell.length_b   1.000
_cell.length_c   1.000
_cell.angle_alpha   90.00
_cell.angle_beta   90.00
_cell.angle_gamma   90.00
#
_symmetry.space_group_name_H-M   'P 1'
#
loop_
_entity.id
_entity.type
_entity.pdbx_description
1 polymer ?
#
loop_
_entity_poly.entity_id
_entity_poly.type
_entity_poly.pdbx_seq_one_letter_code
_entity_poly.pdbx_strand_id
1 'polypeptide(L)'
;MDNSKPSSSSKTSSAEDAQEQRKSEEQRSTIPPAADSTTDIAVEVKPQSDSAVPETEDAPLLADATENTPDSVAADIGDEATKHSVSHAEKNNKGANADATSDSEDFGNDEQQLVNVMAGRLQEISVLDGEGEEPGPSSGKTQVAYASAGSQEGQSSARIGKPPLSPTGIVRTSSKSPATSHPLQTGEPESISAALLPREGSLDGTDRTAFAQPLRNSASPRSSASASKAPQVDIEEASEDDPLEAYEEQQQRLFRIAEQRRLHREQIAQKCLPSEDIETMRSGLYNARESPTPTELRILNGSFPEGLRGSLFMVGPGRLDINYNVQGELEQTTRSFTFGNLMDALPLLTKISFDPNAKKIVHRSRLVAKQLASRIQMEHGINAKQPGALYLSDTNQTFLNKFIPRPTYHSMPEGECCSQGIQLFVPLEGSSQTVVCTNHTGALQNIDPTDLRPRSVVEIKEINRAFRCSLSSPHMQYDSDTREHFAVLQDVGFRSTTYSVVAFSEAQPGGYRLATFVAAASVLHSFAVTKDYVIVPVYPYEVPIGSPAYRWGDSLLETLAFDRTRPALFHVISREYRRVHCVYRAPAFFALHQINAVQDADQVSVDCVAYEDDTILRRLRIDSLRKASESFAIPSAQLRRYRLQGITVEAQRYAGASRAAQLPQAQPMVLRSEPAELVCVSPAVSSKPYAFVYGVAHKERLQRAGGSSAYQQPIGSTMYNCIVKLSVADASEAPRVWARKHCYPSEPVFVPRSNREDDGYLVSVFFDSMRITSCLLVLDAATFEELMIAQLPATVPLSFGHAKFAI
;
A
#
# COMPACT_ATOMS: atom_id res chain seq x y z
N MET A 1 -23.23 10.89 49.40
CA MET A 1 -23.49 9.70 50.22
C MET A 1 -22.64 8.56 49.68
N ASP A 2 -21.31 8.70 49.62
CA ASP A 2 -20.30 8.85 50.71
C ASP A 2 -19.66 7.48 50.99
N ASN A 3 -18.36 7.32 50.67
CA ASN A 3 -17.21 7.52 51.57
C ASN A 3 -17.15 6.45 52.68
N SER A 4 -16.00 5.79 52.94
CA SER A 4 -14.62 6.13 52.56
C SER A 4 -13.67 4.92 52.46
N LYS A 5 -12.45 5.21 51.95
CA LYS A 5 -11.17 4.54 52.22
C LYS A 5 -10.87 4.47 53.76
N PRO A 6 -9.84 3.74 54.27
CA PRO A 6 -8.58 3.33 53.60
C PRO A 6 -8.08 1.88 53.94
N SER A 7 -7.07 1.34 53.22
CA SER A 7 -5.66 1.08 53.64
C SER A 7 -5.45 0.11 54.83
N SER A 8 -4.32 -0.60 54.99
CA SER A 8 -2.95 -0.34 54.47
C SER A 8 -2.04 -1.59 54.42
N SER A 9 -0.99 -1.51 53.60
CA SER A 9 0.39 -2.08 53.73
C SER A 9 0.62 -3.35 54.57
N SER A 10 1.16 -4.48 54.08
CA SER A 10 2.33 -4.76 53.19
C SER A 10 3.68 -4.90 53.91
N LYS A 11 4.54 -5.82 53.38
CA LYS A 11 5.93 -6.15 53.79
C LYS A 11 6.02 -6.85 55.17
N THR A 12 6.95 -7.74 55.50
CA THR A 12 8.14 -8.39 54.86
C THR A 12 8.43 -9.69 55.65
N SER A 13 9.27 -10.69 55.30
CA SER A 13 10.27 -10.92 54.23
C SER A 13 10.55 -12.44 54.07
N SER A 14 11.47 -12.79 53.17
CA SER A 14 12.31 -14.01 53.12
C SER A 14 12.85 -14.50 54.49
N ALA A 15 13.28 -15.77 54.68
CA ALA A 15 13.17 -17.03 53.90
C ALA A 15 13.74 -18.21 54.74
N GLU A 16 14.10 -19.33 54.08
CA GLU A 16 15.03 -20.41 54.51
C GLU A 16 14.49 -21.58 55.36
N ASP A 17 14.37 -22.73 54.67
CA ASP A 17 14.87 -24.08 54.98
C ASP A 17 14.60 -24.81 56.32
N ALA A 18 13.96 -25.98 56.17
CA ALA A 18 14.27 -27.18 56.96
C ALA A 18 13.94 -28.47 56.17
N GLN A 19 14.87 -29.43 56.12
CA GLN A 19 14.59 -30.82 55.71
C GLN A 19 14.28 -31.67 56.96
N GLU A 20 13.39 -32.66 56.84
CA GLU A 20 13.59 -33.93 57.57
C GLU A 20 12.99 -35.14 56.82
N GLN A 21 13.40 -36.34 57.24
CA GLN A 21 13.16 -37.61 56.55
C GLN A 21 12.42 -38.63 57.43
N ARG A 22 11.60 -39.50 56.81
CA ARG A 22 11.39 -40.95 57.09
C ARG A 22 10.48 -41.51 55.98
N LYS A 23 10.86 -42.57 55.23
CA LYS A 23 11.01 -44.00 55.57
C LYS A 23 9.67 -44.73 55.82
N SER A 24 9.45 -45.99 55.40
CA SER A 24 10.03 -46.87 54.34
C SER A 24 9.45 -48.29 54.46
N GLU A 25 9.07 -48.95 53.35
CA GLU A 25 8.93 -50.42 53.12
C GLU A 25 8.09 -50.61 51.83
N GLU A 26 8.43 -51.32 50.75
CA GLU A 26 9.38 -52.39 50.37
C GLU A 26 8.81 -53.83 50.35
N GLN A 27 8.78 -54.43 49.14
CA GLN A 27 8.76 -55.88 48.90
C GLN A 27 9.30 -56.21 47.49
N ARG A 28 9.78 -57.45 47.29
CA ARG A 28 11.12 -57.63 46.69
C ARG A 28 11.35 -58.97 45.94
N SER A 29 11.42 -58.94 44.61
CA SER A 29 11.83 -60.04 43.71
C SER A 29 12.45 -59.45 42.41
N THR A 30 13.44 -59.97 41.66
CA THR A 30 14.25 -61.23 41.52
C THR A 30 14.04 -62.07 40.23
N ILE A 31 15.00 -62.96 39.94
CA ILE A 31 15.34 -63.65 38.66
C ILE A 31 15.84 -65.09 39.03
N PRO A 32 16.10 -66.10 38.14
CA PRO A 32 17.20 -66.09 37.13
C PRO A 32 16.95 -67.05 35.88
N PRO A 33 17.88 -67.77 35.18
CA PRO A 33 17.94 -67.71 33.69
C PRO A 33 18.30 -69.01 32.85
N ALA A 34 18.48 -68.81 31.53
CA ALA A 34 19.43 -69.46 30.58
C ALA A 34 19.35 -70.95 30.11
N ALA A 35 19.51 -71.18 28.78
CA ALA A 35 20.40 -72.19 28.13
C ALA A 35 20.32 -72.17 26.56
N ASP A 36 21.48 -72.12 25.88
CA ASP A 36 21.99 -72.87 24.69
C ASP A 36 21.13 -73.21 23.42
N SER A 37 21.67 -73.34 22.19
CA SER A 37 23.02 -73.05 21.62
C SER A 37 23.07 -73.15 20.06
N THR A 38 24.13 -72.60 19.42
CA THR A 38 24.74 -72.97 18.10
C THR A 38 23.90 -72.82 16.80
N THR A 39 24.45 -72.59 15.59
CA THR A 39 25.85 -72.60 15.10
C THR A 39 26.08 -71.58 13.96
N ASP A 40 27.35 -71.27 13.65
CA ASP A 40 27.82 -70.31 12.64
C ASP A 40 27.76 -70.78 11.17
N ILE A 41 27.88 -69.83 10.23
CA ILE A 41 29.03 -69.70 9.31
C ILE A 41 28.93 -68.36 8.55
N ALA A 42 30.06 -67.73 8.27
CA ALA A 42 30.20 -66.52 7.44
C ALA A 42 31.12 -66.78 6.24
N VAL A 43 31.09 -65.93 5.21
CA VAL A 43 32.29 -65.31 4.60
C VAL A 43 31.93 -64.21 3.60
N GLU A 44 32.66 -63.12 3.79
CA GLU A 44 32.85 -61.87 3.04
C GLU A 44 33.27 -62.02 1.54
N VAL A 45 33.00 -61.00 0.70
CA VAL A 45 33.98 -60.31 -0.23
C VAL A 45 33.27 -59.44 -1.31
N LYS A 46 33.99 -58.38 -1.75
CA LYS A 46 33.67 -57.29 -2.72
C LYS A 46 34.42 -57.50 -4.07
N PRO A 47 34.46 -56.58 -5.09
CA PRO A 47 33.62 -55.42 -5.49
C PRO A 47 33.31 -55.42 -7.04
N GLN A 48 33.06 -54.23 -7.65
CA GLN A 48 33.17 -53.89 -9.10
C GLN A 48 32.10 -54.44 -10.09
N SER A 49 31.81 -53.85 -11.26
CA SER A 49 31.98 -52.46 -11.78
C SER A 49 31.19 -52.23 -13.09
N ASP A 50 30.85 -50.96 -13.38
CA ASP A 50 30.59 -50.33 -14.69
C ASP A 50 29.41 -50.73 -15.63
N SER A 51 29.02 -49.72 -16.43
CA SER A 51 28.44 -49.75 -17.79
C SER A 51 26.91 -49.62 -18.04
N ALA A 52 26.59 -48.60 -18.84
CA ALA A 52 25.71 -48.56 -20.03
C ALA A 52 24.18 -48.86 -19.98
N VAL A 53 23.43 -47.76 -20.05
CA VAL A 53 22.20 -47.48 -20.85
C VAL A 53 22.45 -47.78 -22.37
N PRO A 54 21.47 -48.02 -23.30
CA PRO A 54 19.98 -47.88 -23.26
C PRO A 54 19.15 -49.09 -23.77
N GLU A 55 17.80 -48.92 -23.82
CA GLU A 55 16.82 -49.48 -24.81
C GLU A 55 16.67 -51.02 -24.95
N THR A 56 15.57 -51.62 -25.43
CA THR A 56 14.32 -51.14 -26.10
C THR A 56 13.03 -51.69 -25.44
N GLU A 57 11.89 -51.26 -25.99
CA GLU A 57 10.56 -51.90 -26.05
C GLU A 57 10.45 -53.40 -25.71
N ASP A 58 9.43 -53.78 -24.93
CA ASP A 58 8.35 -54.65 -25.45
C ASP A 58 7.10 -54.65 -24.54
N ALA A 59 5.90 -54.86 -25.10
CA ALA A 59 4.65 -54.98 -24.34
C ALA A 59 3.54 -55.79 -25.05
N PRO A 60 3.20 -56.98 -24.52
CA PRO A 60 1.89 -57.60 -24.73
C PRO A 60 1.26 -58.19 -23.43
N LEU A 61 -0.03 -58.50 -23.29
CA LEU A 61 -1.33 -58.13 -23.89
C LEU A 61 -2.41 -58.97 -23.17
N LEU A 62 -3.71 -58.79 -23.47
CA LEU A 62 -4.88 -59.64 -23.05
C LEU A 62 -5.24 -59.61 -21.54
N ALA A 63 -6.50 -59.69 -21.09
CA ALA A 63 -7.86 -59.49 -21.63
C ALA A 63 -8.81 -59.31 -20.39
N ASP A 64 -10.14 -59.18 -20.38
CA ASP A 64 -11.26 -59.24 -21.35
C ASP A 64 -12.46 -58.47 -20.70
N ALA A 65 -13.69 -58.26 -21.22
CA ALA A 65 -14.39 -58.76 -22.41
C ALA A 65 -15.54 -57.81 -22.90
N THR A 66 -16.14 -58.25 -24.02
CA THR A 66 -17.51 -58.13 -24.59
C THR A 66 -18.69 -57.63 -23.70
N GLU A 67 -19.82 -57.08 -24.20
CA GLU A 67 -20.41 -56.74 -25.53
C GLU A 67 -21.65 -55.78 -25.27
N ASN A 68 -22.51 -55.26 -26.17
CA ASN A 68 -22.82 -55.34 -27.63
C ASN A 68 -23.46 -53.97 -28.04
N THR A 69 -23.08 -53.28 -29.12
CA THR A 69 -23.59 -53.31 -30.54
C THR A 69 -25.06 -52.88 -30.78
N PRO A 70 -25.43 -52.32 -31.97
CA PRO A 70 -24.63 -51.90 -33.16
C PRO A 70 -24.41 -50.35 -33.18
N ASP A 71 -24.17 -49.55 -34.25
CA ASP A 71 -24.16 -49.73 -35.72
C ASP A 71 -23.22 -48.71 -36.46
N SER A 72 -23.52 -48.33 -37.72
CA SER A 72 -22.68 -47.70 -38.76
C SER A 72 -23.51 -46.78 -39.69
N VAL A 73 -23.05 -45.99 -40.69
CA VAL A 73 -21.77 -45.61 -41.37
C VAL A 73 -21.89 -44.08 -41.73
N ALA A 74 -21.02 -43.30 -42.40
CA ALA A 74 -19.76 -43.38 -43.18
C ALA A 74 -19.02 -42.01 -43.05
N ALA A 75 -17.74 -41.73 -43.42
CA ALA A 75 -16.92 -41.91 -44.64
C ALA A 75 -17.27 -41.00 -45.84
N ASP A 76 -16.36 -40.44 -46.66
CA ASP A 76 -14.94 -39.98 -46.51
C ASP A 76 -14.50 -39.16 -47.76
N ILE A 77 -13.37 -38.40 -47.71
CA ILE A 77 -12.54 -37.84 -48.83
C ILE A 77 -13.19 -36.87 -49.86
N GLY A 78 -12.42 -35.85 -50.32
CA GLY A 78 -12.66 -35.13 -51.59
C GLY A 78 -11.89 -33.81 -51.72
N ASP A 79 -11.22 -33.56 -52.86
CA ASP A 79 -10.26 -32.45 -53.02
C ASP A 79 -10.41 -31.65 -54.36
N GLU A 80 -9.91 -30.41 -54.34
CA GLU A 80 -9.45 -29.47 -55.40
C GLU A 80 -10.25 -29.07 -56.67
N ALA A 81 -9.98 -27.81 -57.08
CA ALA A 81 -9.73 -27.31 -58.45
C ALA A 81 -10.82 -26.68 -59.40
N THR A 82 -10.67 -25.35 -59.58
CA THR A 82 -10.57 -24.60 -60.87
C THR A 82 -11.77 -24.08 -61.71
N LYS A 83 -11.79 -22.72 -61.82
CA LYS A 83 -11.80 -21.84 -63.04
C LYS A 83 -13.04 -21.58 -63.92
N HIS A 84 -13.25 -20.26 -64.15
CA HIS A 84 -13.69 -19.57 -65.39
C HIS A 84 -15.16 -19.76 -65.87
N SER A 85 -15.83 -18.83 -66.57
CA SER A 85 -15.58 -17.39 -66.92
C SER A 85 -16.88 -16.74 -67.52
N VAL A 86 -16.76 -15.62 -68.27
CA VAL A 86 -17.73 -15.07 -69.27
C VAL A 86 -18.74 -13.96 -68.86
N SER A 87 -18.27 -12.71 -69.03
CA SER A 87 -18.88 -11.56 -69.76
C SER A 87 -20.17 -10.79 -69.36
N HIS A 88 -19.98 -9.46 -69.28
CA HIS A 88 -20.72 -8.36 -69.95
C HIS A 88 -22.22 -8.04 -69.72
N ALA A 89 -22.42 -6.79 -69.25
CA ALA A 89 -23.29 -5.73 -69.82
C ALA A 89 -24.83 -5.91 -69.70
N GLU A 90 -25.67 -4.87 -69.80
CA GLU A 90 -25.51 -3.45 -70.19
C GLU A 90 -26.66 -2.60 -69.60
N LYS A 91 -26.70 -1.28 -69.90
CA LYS A 91 -27.89 -0.36 -69.88
C LYS A 91 -28.40 0.14 -68.51
N ASN A 92 -28.87 1.40 -68.36
CA ASN A 92 -28.64 2.62 -69.18
C ASN A 92 -29.03 3.94 -68.47
N ASN A 93 -28.57 5.07 -69.03
CA ASN A 93 -29.14 6.44 -68.99
C ASN A 93 -29.35 7.22 -67.66
N LYS A 94 -28.67 8.40 -67.62
CA LYS A 94 -29.18 9.78 -67.37
C LYS A 94 -29.90 10.12 -66.04
N GLY A 95 -29.70 11.32 -65.45
CA GLY A 95 -28.85 12.47 -65.82
C GLY A 95 -29.56 13.82 -65.62
N ALA A 96 -28.79 14.93 -65.59
CA ALA A 96 -29.22 16.32 -65.29
C ALA A 96 -29.70 16.52 -63.83
N ASN A 97 -29.67 17.70 -63.18
CA ASN A 97 -29.08 19.04 -63.39
C ASN A 97 -29.15 19.76 -61.99
N ALA A 98 -28.70 21.00 -61.75
CA ALA A 98 -27.55 21.82 -62.15
C ALA A 98 -27.72 23.19 -61.44
N ASP A 99 -26.63 23.85 -61.05
CA ASP A 99 -26.56 25.28 -60.67
C ASP A 99 -27.40 25.77 -59.45
N ALA A 100 -27.13 26.92 -58.82
CA ALA A 100 -25.89 27.67 -58.56
C ALA A 100 -26.18 28.79 -57.53
N THR A 101 -25.13 29.44 -57.00
CA THR A 101 -25.14 30.79 -56.34
C THR A 101 -25.97 30.97 -55.04
N SER A 102 -25.64 31.89 -54.12
CA SER A 102 -24.37 32.56 -53.79
C SER A 102 -24.52 33.27 -52.41
N ASP A 103 -23.54 34.13 -52.10
CA ASP A 103 -23.58 35.23 -51.12
C ASP A 103 -23.09 34.92 -49.70
N SER A 104 -22.57 35.99 -49.09
CA SER A 104 -21.63 36.01 -47.98
C SER A 104 -22.00 37.09 -46.97
N GLU A 105 -21.64 36.91 -45.71
CA GLU A 105 -21.14 38.03 -44.90
C GLU A 105 -20.16 37.51 -43.84
N ASP A 106 -19.38 38.43 -43.26
CA ASP A 106 -18.08 38.18 -42.63
C ASP A 106 -18.01 38.81 -41.22
N PHE A 107 -17.17 38.26 -40.33
CA PHE A 107 -16.43 38.99 -39.30
C PHE A 107 -15.41 38.08 -38.59
N GLY A 108 -14.15 38.51 -38.53
CA GLY A 108 -13.02 37.78 -37.92
C GLY A 108 -13.04 37.70 -36.37
N ASN A 109 -12.29 36.83 -35.68
CA ASN A 109 -10.96 36.20 -35.91
C ASN A 109 -9.79 36.99 -35.31
N ASP A 110 -9.23 36.50 -34.19
CA ASP A 110 -8.18 37.18 -33.42
C ASP A 110 -7.30 36.18 -32.61
N GLU A 111 -6.57 35.29 -33.29
CA GLU A 111 -5.67 34.31 -32.63
C GLU A 111 -4.39 34.04 -33.46
N GLN A 112 -3.53 35.05 -33.63
CA GLN A 112 -2.31 34.88 -34.44
C GLN A 112 -1.09 35.76 -34.05
N GLN A 113 -0.75 35.82 -32.76
CA GLN A 113 0.55 36.36 -32.28
C GLN A 113 1.17 35.50 -31.18
N LEU A 114 1.96 34.47 -31.53
CA LEU A 114 3.06 33.94 -30.69
C LEU A 114 4.03 32.95 -31.39
N VAL A 115 4.17 33.01 -32.72
CA VAL A 115 5.15 32.22 -33.48
C VAL A 115 5.97 33.14 -34.40
N ASN A 116 7.01 33.80 -33.84
CA ASN A 116 8.12 34.42 -34.60
C ASN A 116 9.24 34.96 -33.69
N VAL A 117 9.85 34.08 -32.88
CA VAL A 117 11.18 34.28 -32.26
C VAL A 117 11.92 32.95 -32.36
N MET A 118 13.26 32.98 -32.47
CA MET A 118 14.15 31.81 -32.69
C MET A 118 14.16 31.20 -34.10
N ALA A 119 14.22 32.04 -35.13
CA ALA A 119 14.76 31.65 -36.44
C ALA A 119 15.95 32.56 -36.79
N GLY A 120 17.18 32.04 -36.65
CA GLY A 120 18.37 32.74 -37.13
C GLY A 120 19.65 32.59 -36.29
N ARG A 121 20.46 31.56 -36.59
CA ARG A 121 21.93 31.69 -36.69
C ARG A 121 22.59 30.48 -37.38
N LEU A 122 23.51 30.81 -38.28
CA LEU A 122 24.62 29.99 -38.80
C LEU A 122 24.29 28.74 -39.64
N GLN A 123 24.35 28.92 -40.96
CA GLN A 123 25.09 28.00 -41.83
C GLN A 123 26.59 28.35 -41.76
N GLU A 124 27.49 27.39 -41.98
CA GLU A 124 28.51 27.42 -43.07
C GLU A 124 29.44 26.19 -43.02
N ILE A 125 29.58 25.51 -44.19
CA ILE A 125 30.84 25.05 -44.86
C ILE A 125 31.82 24.09 -44.11
N SER A 126 32.41 23.02 -44.71
CA SER A 126 32.15 22.16 -45.90
C SER A 126 33.20 21.01 -45.95
N VAL A 127 33.14 20.10 -46.96
CA VAL A 127 34.28 19.32 -47.55
C VAL A 127 34.91 18.17 -46.68
N LEU A 128 35.25 16.95 -47.14
CA LEU A 128 35.23 16.20 -48.45
C LEU A 128 35.15 14.66 -48.19
N ASP A 129 34.78 13.88 -49.25
CA ASP A 129 35.06 12.45 -49.59
C ASP A 129 34.87 11.29 -48.56
N GLY A 130 34.52 10.04 -48.94
CA GLY A 130 34.16 9.46 -50.26
C GLY A 130 33.96 7.92 -50.20
N GLU A 131 33.24 7.32 -51.18
CA GLU A 131 32.91 5.87 -51.35
C GLU A 131 32.04 5.24 -50.22
N GLY A 132 31.19 4.21 -50.38
CA GLY A 132 30.74 3.29 -51.45
C GLY A 132 30.23 1.98 -50.77
N GLU A 133 29.15 1.26 -51.13
CA GLU A 133 28.21 1.23 -52.26
C GLU A 133 26.73 1.07 -51.78
N GLU A 134 25.75 1.04 -52.71
CA GLU A 134 24.32 0.75 -52.48
C GLU A 134 23.93 -0.62 -53.11
N PRO A 135 22.78 -1.27 -52.78
CA PRO A 135 21.51 -0.89 -53.44
C PRO A 135 20.21 -1.04 -52.59
N GLY A 136 19.22 -0.17 -52.82
CA GLY A 136 17.80 -0.36 -52.47
C GLY A 136 16.97 -0.95 -53.64
N PRO A 137 15.69 -0.56 -53.85
CA PRO A 137 14.74 0.11 -52.94
C PRO A 137 13.28 -0.45 -53.07
N SER A 138 12.25 0.41 -52.89
CA SER A 138 10.77 0.23 -53.07
C SER A 138 10.03 -0.47 -51.91
N SER A 139 9.11 0.14 -51.13
CA SER A 139 7.86 0.92 -51.36
C SER A 139 6.57 0.06 -51.38
N GLY A 140 5.42 0.45 -50.83
CA GLY A 140 5.08 1.57 -49.93
C GLY A 140 3.62 2.08 -50.09
N LYS A 141 3.02 2.67 -49.03
CA LYS A 141 1.77 3.50 -49.03
C LYS A 141 0.44 2.76 -49.36
N THR A 142 -0.77 3.15 -48.92
CA THR A 142 -1.27 4.26 -48.05
C THR A 142 -2.64 3.89 -47.39
N GLN A 143 -3.10 4.72 -46.46
CA GLN A 143 -4.41 4.72 -45.74
C GLN A 143 -5.69 4.64 -46.62
N VAL A 144 -6.82 4.25 -46.03
CA VAL A 144 -8.20 4.72 -46.35
C VAL A 144 -8.99 4.86 -45.02
N ALA A 145 -10.13 5.59 -44.99
CA ALA A 145 -10.84 5.97 -43.77
C ALA A 145 -12.40 5.97 -43.86
N TYR A 146 -13.04 5.88 -42.67
CA TYR A 146 -14.37 6.38 -42.25
C TYR A 146 -15.74 5.95 -42.88
N ALA A 147 -16.73 5.83 -41.97
CA ALA A 147 -18.14 6.29 -42.04
C ALA A 147 -19.33 5.42 -42.63
N SER A 148 -20.06 4.77 -41.71
CA SER A 148 -21.53 4.83 -41.44
C SER A 148 -22.64 4.94 -42.53
N ALA A 149 -23.59 3.98 -42.52
CA ALA A 149 -25.07 4.10 -42.66
C ALA A 149 -25.72 2.68 -42.56
N GLY A 150 -27.03 2.43 -42.33
CA GLY A 150 -28.18 3.26 -41.92
C GLY A 150 -29.55 2.71 -42.44
N SER A 151 -30.66 2.90 -41.69
CA SER A 151 -32.10 2.67 -42.08
C SER A 151 -32.58 1.20 -42.25
N GLN A 152 -33.86 0.77 -42.26
CA GLN A 152 -35.25 1.29 -42.06
C GLN A 152 -36.05 0.28 -41.16
N GLU A 153 -37.17 0.49 -40.45
CA GLU A 153 -38.40 1.34 -40.47
C GLU A 153 -39.70 0.59 -40.91
N GLY A 154 -40.84 0.80 -40.20
CA GLY A 154 -42.16 0.18 -40.48
C GLY A 154 -43.22 0.42 -39.36
N GLN A 155 -44.52 0.51 -39.68
CA GLN A 155 -45.59 1.05 -38.78
C GLN A 155 -46.91 0.25 -38.76
N SER A 156 -47.74 0.36 -37.69
CA SER A 156 -49.15 0.88 -37.75
C SER A 156 -50.07 0.69 -36.49
N SER A 157 -50.71 1.80 -36.06
CA SER A 157 -52.09 2.01 -35.52
C SER A 157 -52.87 1.08 -34.53
N ALA A 158 -53.17 1.62 -33.32
CA ALA A 158 -54.51 2.07 -32.83
C ALA A 158 -55.36 1.38 -31.70
N ARG A 159 -55.66 2.20 -30.67
CA ARG A 159 -56.97 2.50 -29.97
C ARG A 159 -57.55 1.70 -28.76
N ILE A 160 -57.85 2.50 -27.70
CA ILE A 160 -58.99 2.48 -26.73
C ILE A 160 -58.97 1.50 -25.53
N GLY A 161 -59.23 2.02 -24.30
CA GLY A 161 -59.70 1.24 -23.13
C GLY A 161 -59.38 1.82 -21.72
N LYS A 162 -60.39 2.26 -20.95
CA LYS A 162 -60.36 2.63 -19.49
C LYS A 162 -61.77 3.00 -19.00
N PRO A 163 -62.10 2.96 -17.68
CA PRO A 163 -61.76 2.04 -16.59
C PRO A 163 -63.05 1.25 -16.16
N PRO A 164 -63.24 0.70 -14.91
CA PRO A 164 -63.53 1.53 -13.72
C PRO A 164 -63.19 0.96 -12.29
N LEU A 165 -63.25 1.87 -11.31
CA LEU A 165 -63.69 1.72 -9.89
C LEU A 165 -62.92 0.86 -8.85
N SER A 166 -62.97 1.36 -7.61
CA SER A 166 -62.60 0.75 -6.32
C SER A 166 -63.85 0.50 -5.45
N PRO A 167 -63.73 -0.05 -4.22
CA PRO A 167 -63.97 0.84 -3.07
C PRO A 167 -63.17 0.58 -1.76
N THR A 168 -62.94 1.69 -1.06
CA THR A 168 -62.70 1.94 0.38
C THR A 168 -62.59 0.81 1.43
N GLY A 169 -61.67 1.00 2.38
CA GLY A 169 -61.74 0.51 3.78
C GLY A 169 -60.99 1.46 4.74
N ILE A 170 -61.59 1.83 5.89
CA ILE A 170 -61.05 2.83 6.83
C ILE A 170 -61.03 2.27 8.26
N VAL A 171 -59.89 2.40 8.96
CA VAL A 171 -59.83 2.41 10.43
C VAL A 171 -58.85 3.49 10.91
N ARG A 172 -59.22 4.23 11.96
CA ARG A 172 -58.34 5.13 12.74
C ARG A 172 -58.14 4.55 14.13
N THR A 173 -56.93 4.69 14.70
CA THR A 173 -56.70 4.81 16.15
C THR A 173 -55.60 5.84 16.40
N SER A 174 -55.49 6.36 17.64
CA SER A 174 -54.67 7.55 17.92
C SER A 174 -54.07 7.58 19.34
N SER A 175 -52.82 8.02 19.42
CA SER A 175 -52.15 8.51 20.65
C SER A 175 -50.93 9.35 20.20
N LYS A 176 -51.00 10.68 20.28
CA LYS A 176 -50.66 11.53 21.44
C LYS A 176 -49.16 11.59 21.74
N SER A 177 -48.57 12.74 21.39
CA SER A 177 -47.30 13.25 21.92
C SER A 177 -47.41 13.60 23.42
N PRO A 178 -46.30 14.00 24.04
CA PRO A 178 -46.22 15.41 24.43
C PRO A 178 -45.01 16.13 23.80
N ALA A 179 -45.02 17.46 23.85
CA ALA A 179 -43.91 18.32 23.45
C ALA A 179 -43.59 19.32 24.56
N THR A 180 -42.33 19.75 24.64
CA THR A 180 -41.86 20.92 25.40
C THR A 180 -40.87 21.70 24.53
N SER A 181 -40.78 23.01 24.73
CA SER A 181 -40.53 23.92 23.61
C SER A 181 -39.51 25.03 23.89
N HIS A 182 -38.64 25.28 22.90
CA HIS A 182 -38.08 26.61 22.57
C HIS A 182 -37.12 27.26 23.61
N PRO A 183 -36.35 28.33 23.25
CA PRO A 183 -36.42 29.16 22.04
C PRO A 183 -35.21 29.06 21.09
N LEU A 184 -35.36 29.70 19.92
CA LEU A 184 -34.25 30.04 19.03
C LEU A 184 -33.48 31.25 19.59
N GLN A 185 -32.19 31.35 19.24
CA GLN A 185 -31.53 32.64 19.09
C GLN A 185 -30.66 32.62 17.84
N THR A 186 -30.72 33.69 17.05
CA THR A 186 -30.02 33.85 15.77
C THR A 186 -28.61 34.40 15.99
N GLY A 187 -27.63 33.83 15.29
CA GLY A 187 -26.26 34.35 15.25
C GLY A 187 -25.46 33.74 14.11
N GLU A 188 -25.14 34.55 13.11
CA GLU A 188 -24.13 34.23 12.10
C GLU A 188 -22.73 34.46 12.68
N PRO A 189 -21.73 33.63 12.32
CA PRO A 189 -20.33 34.00 12.43
C PRO A 189 -19.76 34.35 11.05
N GLU A 190 -19.21 35.55 10.91
CA GLU A 190 -18.57 36.02 9.68
C GLU A 190 -17.26 35.27 9.35
N SER A 191 -16.85 35.34 8.09
CA SER A 191 -15.58 34.79 7.62
C SER A 191 -14.37 35.61 8.12
N ILE A 192 -13.35 34.93 8.64
CA ILE A 192 -12.03 35.52 8.89
C ILE A 192 -11.01 34.91 7.92
N SER A 193 -10.30 35.77 7.19
CA SER A 193 -9.33 35.39 6.16
C SER A 193 -7.99 34.95 6.75
N ALA A 194 -7.23 34.16 5.98
CA ALA A 194 -5.92 33.67 6.38
C ALA A 194 -4.84 34.77 6.31
N ALA A 195 -4.06 34.91 7.38
CA ALA A 195 -2.86 35.74 7.39
C ALA A 195 -1.63 34.92 6.92
N LEU A 196 -0.90 35.43 5.93
CA LEU A 196 0.36 34.84 5.48
C LEU A 196 1.50 35.16 6.47
N LEU A 197 2.49 34.27 6.54
CA LEU A 197 3.84 34.57 7.00
C LEU A 197 4.85 34.29 5.87
N PRO A 198 5.96 35.03 5.80
CA PRO A 198 6.66 35.26 4.54
C PRO A 198 7.73 34.20 4.21
N ARG A 199 8.12 34.18 2.93
CA ARG A 199 9.40 33.63 2.47
C ARG A 199 10.52 34.61 2.86
N GLU A 200 11.59 34.12 3.47
CA GLU A 200 12.87 34.82 3.46
C GLU A 200 13.68 34.39 2.22
N GLY A 201 14.27 35.37 1.54
CA GLY A 201 15.17 35.18 0.42
C GLY A 201 16.47 35.93 0.67
N SER A 202 17.60 35.30 0.35
CA SER A 202 18.94 35.85 0.57
C SER A 202 19.20 37.09 -0.30
N LEU A 203 19.82 38.13 0.28
CA LEU A 203 20.48 39.21 -0.44
C LEU A 203 21.77 39.63 0.29
N ASP A 204 22.90 39.48 -0.39
CA ASP A 204 24.15 40.21 -0.10
C ASP A 204 24.12 41.56 -0.83
N GLY A 205 24.80 42.60 -0.31
CA GLY A 205 25.03 43.83 -1.09
C GLY A 205 25.14 45.18 -0.34
N THR A 206 26.22 45.37 0.42
CA THR A 206 26.95 46.65 0.60
C THR A 206 26.20 48.00 0.76
N ASP A 207 26.05 48.40 2.03
CA ASP A 207 26.67 49.60 2.68
C ASP A 207 26.25 51.08 2.37
N ARG A 208 26.18 51.88 3.45
CA ARG A 208 26.28 53.37 3.63
C ARG A 208 25.17 54.39 3.22
N THR A 209 24.61 55.03 4.27
CA THR A 209 24.33 56.49 4.47
C THR A 209 23.27 57.23 3.61
N ALA A 210 22.52 58.26 4.09
CA ALA A 210 22.20 58.80 5.44
C ALA A 210 21.04 59.87 5.35
N PHE A 211 20.67 60.47 6.50
CA PHE A 211 19.85 61.71 6.71
C PHE A 211 18.29 61.69 6.80
N ALA A 212 17.81 61.61 8.06
CA ALA A 212 17.09 62.67 8.81
C ALA A 212 15.61 63.14 8.52
N GLN A 213 14.75 62.78 9.49
CA GLN A 213 13.80 63.65 10.26
C GLN A 213 12.36 64.04 9.77
N PRO A 214 11.40 64.34 10.70
CA PRO A 214 9.99 63.94 10.51
C PRO A 214 8.82 64.88 10.98
N LEU A 215 7.57 64.49 10.63
CA LEU A 215 6.27 64.53 11.36
C LEU A 215 5.70 65.80 12.07
N ARG A 216 4.34 65.86 12.16
CA ARG A 216 3.56 66.66 13.16
C ARG A 216 2.13 66.12 13.41
N ASN A 217 1.48 66.56 14.51
CA ASN A 217 0.39 65.86 15.24
C ASN A 217 -0.98 66.57 15.33
N SER A 218 -2.04 65.81 15.67
CA SER A 218 -3.33 66.20 16.34
C SER A 218 -4.22 64.95 16.54
N ALA A 219 -5.25 64.82 17.41
CA ALA A 219 -5.70 65.51 18.65
C ALA A 219 -6.73 64.60 19.41
N SER A 220 -7.40 65.07 20.49
CA SER A 220 -8.47 64.35 21.25
C SER A 220 -9.42 65.36 21.96
N PRO A 221 -10.56 65.00 22.64
CA PRO A 221 -10.51 64.70 24.10
C PRO A 221 -11.69 63.91 24.82
N ARG A 222 -11.42 63.41 26.06
CA ARG A 222 -12.32 63.20 27.26
C ARG A 222 -13.44 62.11 27.25
N SER A 223 -13.90 61.51 28.38
CA SER A 223 -13.37 61.36 29.77
C SER A 223 -14.18 60.34 30.63
N SER A 224 -13.61 59.80 31.73
CA SER A 224 -14.17 58.82 32.70
C SER A 224 -13.66 59.10 34.15
N ALA A 225 -13.84 58.36 35.26
CA ALA A 225 -14.36 57.00 35.59
C ALA A 225 -14.82 56.90 37.10
N SER A 226 -15.11 55.69 37.64
CA SER A 226 -15.28 55.39 39.09
C SER A 226 -14.81 53.97 39.45
N ALA A 227 -14.12 53.75 40.59
CA ALA A 227 -13.39 52.49 40.90
C ALA A 227 -12.95 52.31 42.37
N SER A 228 -12.55 51.08 42.77
CA SER A 228 -11.66 50.75 43.92
C SER A 228 -11.26 49.25 43.91
N LYS A 229 -10.11 48.75 44.42
CA LYS A 229 -8.83 49.38 44.84
C LYS A 229 -7.69 48.35 44.99
N ALA A 230 -6.45 48.87 45.05
CA ALA A 230 -5.21 48.37 45.71
C ALA A 230 -4.09 47.77 44.82
N PRO A 231 -2.81 47.99 45.16
CA PRO A 231 -2.18 49.11 45.90
C PRO A 231 -1.27 49.99 45.00
N GLN A 232 -0.79 51.12 45.51
CA GLN A 232 0.16 52.02 44.83
C GLN A 232 1.52 52.02 45.54
N VAL A 233 2.61 52.11 44.78
CA VAL A 233 3.83 52.87 45.13
C VAL A 233 4.34 53.53 43.84
N ASP A 234 4.29 54.86 43.86
CA ASP A 234 5.15 55.90 43.27
C ASP A 234 5.88 55.72 41.92
N ILE A 235 5.91 56.82 41.16
CA ILE A 235 6.76 57.08 40.00
C ILE A 235 7.65 58.26 40.37
N GLU A 236 8.97 58.13 40.26
CA GLU A 236 9.91 59.27 40.34
C GLU A 236 10.10 59.89 38.95
N GLU A 237 10.25 61.22 38.87
CA GLU A 237 10.45 61.94 37.62
C GLU A 237 11.93 62.12 37.25
N ALA A 238 12.25 61.77 36.00
CA ALA A 238 13.32 62.30 35.15
C ALA A 238 14.79 62.28 35.64
N SER A 239 15.59 61.43 34.99
CA SER A 239 16.89 61.82 34.43
C SER A 239 16.76 62.08 32.92
N GLU A 240 17.59 62.97 32.38
CA GLU A 240 17.76 63.16 30.94
C GLU A 240 18.75 62.11 30.40
N ASP A 241 18.30 60.87 30.28
CA ASP A 241 19.13 59.77 29.78
C ASP A 241 19.59 60.04 28.33
N ASP A 242 20.89 59.91 28.06
CA ASP A 242 21.45 60.19 26.73
C ASP A 242 20.77 59.26 25.68
N PRO A 243 20.29 59.76 24.53
CA PRO A 243 19.75 58.91 23.47
C PRO A 243 20.72 57.82 22.98
N LEU A 244 22.03 57.94 23.22
CA LEU A 244 23.00 56.84 23.09
C LEU A 244 22.87 55.80 24.22
N GLU A 245 22.86 56.21 25.50
CA GLU A 245 22.68 55.26 26.61
C GLU A 245 21.34 54.55 26.53
N ALA A 246 20.24 55.25 26.24
CA ALA A 246 18.92 54.65 26.07
C ALA A 246 18.87 53.63 24.91
N TYR A 247 19.63 53.90 23.82
CA TYR A 247 19.77 52.96 22.71
C TYR A 247 20.65 51.76 23.06
N GLU A 248 21.74 51.96 23.81
CA GLU A 248 22.60 50.87 24.29
C GLU A 248 21.89 49.99 25.32
N GLU A 249 21.12 50.56 26.26
CA GLU A 249 20.22 49.83 27.16
C GLU A 249 19.19 49.01 26.36
N GLN A 250 18.59 49.58 25.33
CA GLN A 250 17.65 48.86 24.46
C GLN A 250 18.34 47.70 23.73
N GLN A 251 19.54 47.89 23.19
CA GLN A 251 20.33 46.84 22.55
C GLN A 251 20.76 45.75 23.54
N GLN A 252 21.25 46.11 24.73
CA GLN A 252 21.59 45.17 25.79
C GLN A 252 20.37 44.40 26.29
N ARG A 253 19.18 45.02 26.34
CA ARG A 253 17.92 44.38 26.71
C ARG A 253 17.45 43.40 25.62
N LEU A 254 17.58 43.76 24.34
CA LEU A 254 17.32 42.86 23.22
C LEU A 254 18.31 41.68 23.21
N PHE A 255 19.59 41.91 23.48
CA PHE A 255 20.61 40.87 23.62
C PHE A 255 20.31 39.94 24.80
N ARG A 256 19.98 40.48 25.98
CA ARG A 256 19.54 39.71 27.17
C ARG A 256 18.31 38.85 26.86
N ILE A 257 17.33 39.37 26.10
CA ILE A 257 16.15 38.61 25.66
C ILE A 257 16.52 37.53 24.63
N ALA A 258 17.43 37.82 23.69
CA ALA A 258 17.91 36.86 22.70
C ALA A 258 18.69 35.71 23.36
N GLU A 259 19.55 36.01 24.33
CA GLU A 259 20.28 34.98 25.08
C GLU A 259 19.37 34.18 26.02
N GLN A 260 18.42 34.82 26.72
CA GLN A 260 17.40 34.06 27.47
C GLN A 260 16.61 33.12 26.57
N ARG A 261 16.28 33.54 25.34
CA ARG A 261 15.64 32.67 24.33
C ARG A 261 16.58 31.57 23.82
N ARG A 262 17.89 31.83 23.68
CA ARG A 262 18.92 30.83 23.34
C ARG A 262 19.02 29.78 24.44
N LEU A 263 19.29 30.20 25.67
CA LEU A 263 19.40 29.34 26.85
C LEU A 263 18.10 28.55 27.11
N HIS A 264 16.93 29.14 26.88
CA HIS A 264 15.66 28.42 26.99
C HIS A 264 15.50 27.35 25.90
N ARG A 265 15.90 27.62 24.65
CA ARG A 265 15.95 26.60 23.57
C ARG A 265 16.96 25.49 23.88
N GLU A 266 18.13 25.85 24.42
CA GLU A 266 19.18 24.89 24.82
C GLU A 266 18.71 24.00 26.00
N GLN A 267 18.01 24.58 26.99
CA GLN A 267 17.39 23.82 28.09
C GLN A 267 16.22 22.94 27.63
N ILE A 268 15.45 23.36 26.61
CA ILE A 268 14.45 22.49 25.97
C ILE A 268 15.14 21.36 25.20
N ALA A 269 16.18 21.65 24.43
CA ALA A 269 16.93 20.64 23.68
C ALA A 269 17.61 19.60 24.60
N GLN A 270 18.20 20.04 25.73
CA GLN A 270 18.75 19.13 26.74
C GLN A 270 17.68 18.31 27.49
N LYS A 271 16.44 18.81 27.58
CA LYS A 271 15.30 18.05 28.13
C LYS A 271 14.62 17.12 27.13
N CYS A 272 14.86 17.31 25.83
CA CYS A 272 14.32 16.51 24.74
C CYS A 272 15.41 15.69 24.03
N LEU A 273 16.35 15.14 24.81
CA LEU A 273 17.19 14.04 24.33
C LEU A 273 16.27 12.87 23.96
N PRO A 274 16.38 12.28 22.75
CA PRO A 274 15.51 11.20 22.34
C PRO A 274 15.68 9.98 23.26
N SER A 275 14.57 9.35 23.64
CA SER A 275 14.60 8.09 24.39
C SER A 275 15.44 7.01 23.69
N GLU A 276 16.07 6.13 24.46
CA GLU A 276 16.94 5.03 24.01
C GLU A 276 16.36 4.22 22.82
N ASP A 277 15.06 3.91 22.83
CA ASP A 277 14.38 3.22 21.72
C ASP A 277 14.35 4.05 20.43
N ILE A 278 14.21 5.38 20.49
CA ILE A 278 14.18 6.27 19.31
C ILE A 278 15.57 6.38 18.69
N GLU A 279 16.62 6.53 19.53
CA GLU A 279 17.98 6.64 19.03
C GLU A 279 18.45 5.32 18.40
N THR A 280 18.20 4.18 19.05
CA THR A 280 18.61 2.87 18.51
C THR A 280 17.79 2.48 17.28
N MET A 281 16.48 2.78 17.22
CA MET A 281 15.61 2.50 16.04
C MET A 281 16.20 3.04 14.73
N ARG A 282 16.84 4.22 14.75
CA ARG A 282 17.46 4.83 13.56
C ARG A 282 18.48 3.91 12.88
N SER A 283 19.17 3.04 13.62
CA SER A 283 20.15 2.10 13.06
C SER A 283 19.57 1.12 12.03
N GLY A 284 18.25 0.88 12.08
CA GLY A 284 17.52 0.05 11.12
C GLY A 284 17.01 0.80 9.88
N LEU A 285 17.35 2.09 9.71
CA LEU A 285 16.91 2.93 8.59
C LEU A 285 18.05 3.21 7.59
N TYR A 286 18.89 2.22 7.29
CA TYR A 286 20.03 2.32 6.37
C TYR A 286 20.09 1.14 5.40
N ASN A 287 20.90 1.27 4.35
CA ASN A 287 21.03 0.26 3.28
C ASN A 287 21.37 -1.14 3.81
N ALA A 288 20.61 -2.13 3.36
CA ALA A 288 20.84 -3.53 3.62
C ALA A 288 22.06 -4.09 2.87
N ARG A 289 22.56 -5.24 3.32
CA ARG A 289 23.47 -6.09 2.54
C ARG A 289 22.71 -7.32 2.07
N GLU A 290 22.86 -7.67 0.80
CA GLU A 290 22.32 -8.93 0.26
C GLU A 290 23.20 -10.13 0.64
N SER A 291 22.58 -11.31 0.72
CA SER A 291 23.22 -12.59 0.99
C SER A 291 22.77 -13.61 -0.07
N PRO A 292 23.30 -13.53 -1.31
CA PRO A 292 22.82 -14.34 -2.44
C PRO A 292 23.29 -15.81 -2.37
N THR A 293 24.27 -16.12 -1.52
CA THR A 293 24.71 -17.49 -1.23
C THR A 293 23.79 -18.11 -0.17
N PRO A 294 23.28 -19.35 -0.34
CA PRO A 294 22.45 -20.01 0.66
C PRO A 294 23.25 -20.16 1.96
N THR A 295 22.70 -19.63 3.06
CA THR A 295 23.36 -19.61 4.37
C THR A 295 22.48 -20.32 5.39
N GLU A 296 23.02 -21.35 6.03
CA GLU A 296 22.33 -22.07 7.11
C GLU A 296 22.28 -21.19 8.37
N LEU A 297 21.08 -20.99 8.92
CA LEU A 297 20.88 -20.10 10.06
C LEU A 297 21.20 -20.80 11.38
N ARG A 298 21.99 -20.12 12.22
CA ARG A 298 22.24 -20.56 13.59
C ARG A 298 21.02 -20.26 14.47
N ILE A 299 20.40 -21.32 15.00
CA ILE A 299 19.41 -21.20 16.09
C ILE A 299 20.10 -20.62 17.32
N LEU A 300 19.49 -19.58 17.90
CA LEU A 300 19.95 -18.87 19.10
C LEU A 300 19.12 -19.23 20.34
N ASN A 301 17.83 -19.53 20.15
CA ASN A 301 16.92 -19.97 21.21
C ASN A 301 15.89 -20.95 20.64
N GLY A 302 15.36 -21.84 21.49
CA GLY A 302 14.36 -22.82 21.11
C GLY A 302 14.90 -23.94 20.20
N SER A 303 14.04 -24.50 19.35
CA SER A 303 14.39 -25.61 18.46
C SER A 303 13.58 -25.59 17.16
N PHE A 304 13.96 -26.39 16.17
CA PHE A 304 13.24 -26.47 14.89
C PHE A 304 11.77 -26.89 15.12
N PRO A 305 10.76 -26.06 14.77
CA PRO A 305 9.36 -26.36 15.05
C PRO A 305 8.82 -27.58 14.28
N GLU A 306 8.07 -28.44 14.96
CA GLU A 306 7.62 -29.71 14.40
C GLU A 306 6.67 -29.53 13.21
N GLY A 307 6.93 -30.22 12.10
CA GLY A 307 6.13 -30.15 10.89
C GLY A 307 6.24 -28.84 10.08
N LEU A 308 6.94 -27.81 10.58
CA LEU A 308 7.16 -26.57 9.83
C LEU A 308 8.08 -26.86 8.63
N ARG A 309 7.54 -26.67 7.42
CA ARG A 309 8.20 -26.95 6.14
C ARG A 309 7.81 -25.91 5.11
N GLY A 310 8.67 -25.63 4.14
CA GLY A 310 8.36 -24.72 3.03
C GLY A 310 9.33 -23.55 2.95
N SER A 311 8.86 -22.37 2.57
CA SER A 311 9.66 -21.15 2.44
C SER A 311 8.86 -19.88 2.70
N LEU A 312 9.36 -19.07 3.64
CA LEU A 312 8.98 -17.67 3.78
C LEU A 312 9.69 -16.84 2.70
N PHE A 313 8.95 -15.99 2.00
CA PHE A 313 9.47 -14.95 1.11
C PHE A 313 9.02 -13.59 1.64
N MET A 314 9.93 -12.62 1.73
CA MET A 314 9.68 -11.29 2.30
C MET A 314 10.27 -10.20 1.40
N VAL A 315 9.48 -9.19 1.02
CA VAL A 315 9.94 -8.01 0.30
C VAL A 315 9.87 -6.77 1.20
N GLY A 316 10.93 -5.95 1.18
CA GLY A 316 11.01 -4.73 1.98
C GLY A 316 12.13 -3.80 1.52
N PRO A 317 12.34 -2.67 2.21
CA PRO A 317 13.34 -1.68 1.85
C PRO A 317 14.77 -2.26 1.95
N GLY A 318 15.52 -2.19 0.86
CA GLY A 318 16.89 -2.69 0.74
C GLY A 318 17.91 -1.59 0.45
N ARG A 319 17.57 -0.58 -0.35
CA ARG A 319 18.35 0.66 -0.47
C ARG A 319 17.46 1.88 -0.26
N LEU A 320 17.77 2.63 0.79
CA LEU A 320 17.16 3.91 1.16
C LEU A 320 18.01 5.09 0.64
N ASP A 321 19.32 4.87 0.44
CA ASP A 321 20.29 5.87 -0.04
C ASP A 321 21.10 5.33 -1.23
N ILE A 322 21.44 6.21 -2.18
CA ILE A 322 22.24 5.89 -3.37
C ILE A 322 23.31 6.97 -3.53
N ASN A 323 24.56 6.64 -3.19
CA ASN A 323 25.69 7.57 -3.28
C ASN A 323 26.18 7.72 -4.72
N TYR A 324 26.43 8.95 -5.17
CA TYR A 324 26.95 9.28 -6.49
C TYR A 324 28.00 10.40 -6.39
N ASN A 325 28.93 10.47 -7.34
CA ASN A 325 29.98 11.49 -7.35
C ASN A 325 29.63 12.60 -8.33
N VAL A 326 29.79 13.85 -7.90
CA VAL A 326 29.69 15.05 -8.74
C VAL A 326 31.08 15.63 -8.91
N GLN A 327 31.52 15.80 -10.14
CA GLN A 327 32.75 16.52 -10.48
C GLN A 327 32.45 18.02 -10.48
N GLY A 328 33.07 18.76 -9.56
CA GLY A 328 33.22 20.21 -9.68
C GLY A 328 34.50 20.56 -10.43
N GLU A 329 34.70 21.84 -10.74
CA GLU A 329 35.89 22.31 -11.48
C GLU A 329 37.22 22.12 -10.72
N LEU A 330 37.16 21.94 -9.39
CA LEU A 330 38.33 21.84 -8.51
C LEU A 330 38.33 20.60 -7.59
N GLU A 331 37.18 20.00 -7.29
CA GLU A 331 37.07 18.84 -6.38
C GLU A 331 35.99 17.83 -6.84
N GLN A 332 36.18 16.55 -6.51
CA GLN A 332 35.13 15.54 -6.62
C GLN A 332 34.37 15.43 -5.30
N THR A 333 33.05 15.65 -5.32
CA THR A 333 32.21 15.57 -4.12
C THR A 333 31.24 14.39 -4.22
N THR A 334 31.23 13.51 -3.21
CA THR A 334 30.21 12.47 -3.10
C THR A 334 28.93 13.05 -2.51
N ARG A 335 27.83 12.91 -3.22
CA ARG A 335 26.46 13.21 -2.76
C ARG A 335 25.67 11.91 -2.60
N SER A 336 24.47 12.00 -2.06
CA SER A 336 23.56 10.87 -1.94
C SER A 336 22.14 11.24 -2.32
N PHE A 337 21.50 10.36 -3.07
CA PHE A 337 20.06 10.40 -3.32
C PHE A 337 19.38 9.55 -2.23
N THR A 338 18.54 10.17 -1.40
CA THR A 338 17.77 9.48 -0.35
C THR A 338 16.30 9.46 -0.73
N PHE A 339 15.67 8.27 -0.70
CA PHE A 339 14.22 8.15 -0.92
C PHE A 339 13.45 8.89 0.19
N GLY A 340 12.38 9.60 -0.18
CA GLY A 340 11.61 10.42 0.76
C GLY A 340 10.66 9.61 1.64
N ASN A 341 10.08 8.52 1.12
CA ASN A 341 9.18 7.61 1.83
C ASN A 341 9.79 6.20 1.96
N LEU A 342 9.52 5.52 3.09
CA LEU A 342 10.01 4.16 3.36
C LEU A 342 9.54 3.15 2.30
N MET A 343 8.37 3.39 1.70
CA MET A 343 7.79 2.55 0.65
C MET A 343 8.47 2.74 -0.72
N ASP A 344 9.04 3.91 -1.00
CA ASP A 344 9.68 4.20 -2.30
C ASP A 344 11.06 3.53 -2.45
N ALA A 345 11.67 3.11 -1.33
CA ALA A 345 13.01 2.53 -1.26
C ALA A 345 13.13 1.20 -2.04
N LEU A 346 14.27 1.01 -2.70
CA LEU A 346 14.49 -0.13 -3.61
C LEU A 346 14.53 -1.48 -2.87
N PRO A 347 14.01 -2.58 -3.44
CA PRO A 347 13.64 -3.73 -2.63
C PRO A 347 14.82 -4.67 -2.34
N LEU A 348 14.89 -5.13 -1.10
CA LEU A 348 15.54 -6.38 -0.71
C LEU A 348 14.47 -7.47 -0.66
N LEU A 349 14.66 -8.55 -1.42
CA LEU A 349 13.88 -9.76 -1.32
C LEU A 349 14.67 -10.78 -0.48
N THR A 350 14.01 -11.35 0.53
CA THR A 350 14.58 -12.35 1.45
C THR A 350 13.77 -13.64 1.37
N LYS A 351 14.45 -14.78 1.33
CA LYS A 351 13.88 -16.13 1.43
C LYS A 351 14.47 -16.84 2.63
N ILE A 352 13.61 -17.49 3.42
CA ILE A 352 13.99 -18.39 4.51
C ILE A 352 13.28 -19.72 4.30
N SER A 353 14.06 -20.76 4.04
CA SER A 353 13.58 -22.10 3.69
C SER A 353 13.65 -23.03 4.89
N PHE A 354 12.62 -23.84 5.14
CA PHE A 354 12.50 -24.73 6.30
C PHE A 354 12.49 -26.19 5.82
N ASP A 355 13.54 -26.94 6.12
CA ASP A 355 13.66 -28.37 5.85
C ASP A 355 13.47 -29.17 7.16
N PRO A 356 12.32 -29.85 7.35
CA PRO A 356 12.06 -30.63 8.57
C PRO A 356 12.85 -31.94 8.64
N ASN A 357 13.33 -32.47 7.51
CA ASN A 357 14.06 -33.74 7.44
C ASN A 357 15.50 -33.54 7.90
N ALA A 358 16.17 -32.51 7.36
CA ALA A 358 17.50 -32.10 7.82
C ALA A 358 17.46 -31.27 9.12
N LYS A 359 16.28 -30.77 9.52
CA LYS A 359 16.05 -29.75 10.57
C LYS A 359 16.86 -28.47 10.31
N LYS A 360 16.98 -28.09 9.04
CA LYS A 360 17.79 -26.96 8.57
C LYS A 360 16.94 -25.77 8.15
N ILE A 361 17.48 -24.59 8.39
CA ILE A 361 16.87 -23.31 8.04
C ILE A 361 17.85 -22.58 7.14
N VAL A 362 17.47 -22.32 5.89
CA VAL A 362 18.39 -21.77 4.87
C VAL A 362 17.90 -20.41 4.38
N HIS A 363 18.69 -19.38 4.68
CA HIS A 363 18.48 -18.00 4.26
C HIS A 363 19.18 -17.69 2.94
N ARG A 364 18.53 -16.83 2.15
CA ARG A 364 19.08 -16.16 0.97
C ARG A 364 18.41 -14.80 0.85
N SER A 365 19.16 -13.74 0.51
CA SER A 365 18.57 -12.44 0.18
C SER A 365 19.25 -11.79 -1.03
N ARG A 366 18.50 -10.99 -1.80
CA ARG A 366 18.98 -10.29 -3.01
C ARG A 366 18.32 -8.92 -3.14
N LEU A 367 19.09 -7.93 -3.57
CA LEU A 367 18.54 -6.65 -4.03
C LEU A 367 18.01 -6.82 -5.46
N VAL A 368 16.71 -6.59 -5.69
CA VAL A 368 16.04 -6.96 -6.96
C VAL A 368 15.87 -5.79 -7.95
N ALA A 369 16.38 -4.60 -7.64
CA ALA A 369 16.29 -3.40 -8.49
C ALA A 369 17.66 -2.75 -8.72
N LYS A 370 18.72 -3.54 -8.97
CA LYS A 370 20.09 -3.03 -9.07
C LYS A 370 20.29 -2.12 -10.28
N GLN A 371 19.68 -2.44 -11.43
CA GLN A 371 19.74 -1.59 -12.63
C GLN A 371 19.03 -0.25 -12.43
N LEU A 372 17.89 -0.23 -11.72
CA LEU A 372 17.28 1.03 -11.28
C LEU A 372 18.22 1.81 -10.35
N ALA A 373 18.87 1.17 -9.40
CA ALA A 373 19.85 1.83 -8.52
C ALA A 373 21.04 2.43 -9.29
N SER A 374 21.57 1.71 -10.28
CA SER A 374 22.65 2.21 -11.16
C SER A 374 22.21 3.40 -12.01
N ARG A 375 20.97 3.39 -12.54
CA ARG A 375 20.42 4.56 -13.24
C ARG A 375 20.28 5.78 -12.32
N ILE A 376 19.81 5.61 -11.08
CA ILE A 376 19.73 6.73 -10.12
C ILE A 376 21.12 7.26 -9.77
N GLN A 377 22.13 6.40 -9.69
CA GLN A 377 23.52 6.81 -9.49
C GLN A 377 24.06 7.63 -10.68
N MET A 378 23.74 7.23 -11.93
CA MET A 378 24.18 7.88 -13.17
C MET A 378 23.41 9.18 -13.49
N GLU A 379 22.08 9.19 -13.35
CA GLU A 379 21.21 10.34 -13.59
C GLU A 379 21.15 11.30 -12.40
N HIS A 380 21.79 10.93 -11.28
CA HIS A 380 21.83 11.64 -9.99
C HIS A 380 20.44 11.85 -9.33
N GLY A 381 19.43 11.14 -9.81
CA GLY A 381 18.03 11.23 -9.40
C GLY A 381 17.19 10.15 -10.07
N ILE A 382 15.90 10.08 -9.75
CA ILE A 382 14.96 9.08 -10.31
C ILE A 382 13.99 9.73 -11.27
N ASN A 383 13.99 9.32 -12.54
CA ASN A 383 12.95 9.72 -13.49
C ASN A 383 11.85 8.64 -13.55
N ALA A 384 10.69 8.97 -12.99
CA ALA A 384 9.57 8.05 -12.85
C ALA A 384 8.85 7.83 -14.20
N LYS A 385 8.54 6.57 -14.54
CA LYS A 385 7.83 6.15 -15.78
C LYS A 385 6.55 6.94 -16.05
N GLN A 386 5.84 7.34 -15.00
CA GLN A 386 4.61 8.11 -15.04
C GLN A 386 4.46 8.94 -13.76
N PRO A 387 3.70 10.04 -13.79
CA PRO A 387 3.45 10.86 -12.60
C PRO A 387 2.72 10.07 -11.50
N GLY A 388 3.05 10.34 -10.23
CA GLY A 388 2.46 9.65 -9.07
C GLY A 388 3.01 8.23 -8.82
N ALA A 389 4.01 7.78 -9.58
CA ALA A 389 4.65 6.46 -9.44
C ALA A 389 5.56 6.30 -8.20
N LEU A 390 5.67 7.33 -7.36
CA LEU A 390 6.29 7.31 -6.03
C LEU A 390 5.26 7.82 -5.02
N TYR A 391 5.37 7.44 -3.74
CA TYR A 391 4.46 7.90 -2.69
C TYR A 391 4.80 9.31 -2.21
N LEU A 392 6.05 9.55 -1.79
CA LEU A 392 6.53 10.86 -1.35
C LEU A 392 8.07 10.93 -1.35
N SER A 393 8.65 10.99 -2.54
CA SER A 393 10.08 11.17 -2.80
C SER A 393 10.32 12.33 -3.79
N ASP A 394 11.30 13.16 -3.47
CA ASP A 394 11.89 14.11 -4.41
C ASP A 394 12.63 13.31 -5.51
N THR A 395 12.47 13.68 -6.77
CA THR A 395 13.16 13.00 -7.88
C THR A 395 14.62 13.42 -8.01
N ASN A 396 14.99 14.58 -7.46
CA ASN A 396 16.20 15.34 -7.83
C ASN A 396 16.34 15.49 -9.36
N GLN A 397 15.22 15.71 -10.05
CA GLN A 397 15.13 15.94 -11.49
C GLN A 397 14.20 17.13 -11.77
N THR A 398 14.36 17.79 -12.92
CA THR A 398 13.36 18.79 -13.34
C THR A 398 12.17 18.10 -13.99
N PHE A 399 10.97 18.67 -13.87
CA PHE A 399 9.79 18.16 -14.60
C PHE A 399 9.99 18.15 -16.12
N LEU A 400 10.93 18.95 -16.66
CA LEU A 400 11.28 18.95 -18.07
C LEU A 400 11.88 17.62 -18.54
N ASN A 401 12.52 16.85 -17.65
CA ASN A 401 13.07 15.53 -17.95
C ASN A 401 11.98 14.49 -18.25
N LYS A 402 10.69 14.81 -18.03
CA LYS A 402 9.53 14.01 -18.45
C LYS A 402 9.16 14.19 -19.93
N PHE A 403 9.68 15.23 -20.60
CA PHE A 403 9.45 15.49 -22.04
C PHE A 403 10.60 15.04 -22.94
N ILE A 404 11.76 14.69 -22.38
CA ILE A 404 12.90 14.16 -23.14
C ILE A 404 12.49 12.79 -23.73
N PRO A 405 12.50 12.60 -25.07
CA PRO A 405 12.19 11.30 -25.66
C PRO A 405 13.28 10.29 -25.28
N ARG A 406 12.93 9.36 -24.39
CA ARG A 406 13.80 8.24 -24.00
C ARG A 406 13.43 7.02 -24.84
N PRO A 407 14.39 6.13 -25.17
CA PRO A 407 14.05 4.83 -25.75
C PRO A 407 13.05 4.13 -24.84
N THR A 408 12.02 3.51 -25.45
CA THR A 408 11.20 2.52 -24.74
C THR A 408 12.02 1.25 -24.56
N TYR A 409 12.95 1.30 -23.60
CA TYR A 409 13.59 0.11 -23.08
C TYR A 409 12.50 -0.87 -22.68
N HIS A 410 12.53 -2.08 -23.24
CA HIS A 410 11.78 -3.20 -22.69
C HIS A 410 12.07 -3.29 -21.19
N SER A 411 11.03 -3.60 -20.41
CA SER A 411 11.04 -3.51 -18.95
C SER A 411 12.06 -4.49 -18.36
N MET A 412 13.28 -4.00 -18.18
CA MET A 412 14.41 -4.80 -17.68
C MET A 412 14.04 -5.42 -16.34
N PRO A 413 14.38 -6.70 -16.06
CA PRO A 413 13.90 -7.39 -14.87
C PRO A 413 14.25 -6.68 -13.55
N GLU A 414 15.38 -5.97 -13.47
CA GLU A 414 15.82 -5.18 -12.31
C GLU A 414 15.56 -3.66 -12.48
N GLY A 415 14.67 -3.28 -13.41
CA GLY A 415 14.40 -1.90 -13.80
C GLY A 415 13.31 -1.19 -12.99
N GLU A 416 12.48 -1.92 -12.25
CA GLU A 416 11.35 -1.36 -11.49
C GLU A 416 11.55 -1.46 -9.98
N CYS A 417 10.97 -0.52 -9.22
CA CYS A 417 10.85 -0.66 -7.77
C CYS A 417 9.58 -1.45 -7.46
N CYS A 418 9.72 -2.75 -7.19
CA CYS A 418 8.64 -3.64 -6.75
C CYS A 418 8.78 -3.96 -5.26
N SER A 419 8.52 -2.97 -4.41
CA SER A 419 8.72 -3.00 -2.95
C SER A 419 7.45 -3.21 -2.13
N GLN A 420 6.27 -3.12 -2.75
CA GLN A 420 4.99 -2.88 -2.05
C GLN A 420 4.21 -4.13 -1.67
N GLY A 421 4.54 -5.27 -2.27
CA GLY A 421 3.77 -6.48 -2.07
C GLY A 421 4.45 -7.67 -2.72
N ILE A 422 4.06 -8.85 -2.26
CA ILE A 422 4.56 -10.12 -2.76
C ILE A 422 3.42 -11.12 -2.86
N GLN A 423 3.37 -11.81 -3.99
CA GLN A 423 2.30 -12.69 -4.42
C GLN A 423 2.88 -14.03 -4.86
N LEU A 424 2.09 -15.09 -4.69
CA LEU A 424 2.42 -16.45 -5.10
C LEU A 424 1.42 -16.92 -6.17
N PHE A 425 1.82 -17.86 -7.00
CA PHE A 425 0.93 -18.52 -7.97
C PHE A 425 0.30 -17.58 -9.01
N VAL A 426 0.98 -16.48 -9.35
CA VAL A 426 0.55 -15.52 -10.37
C VAL A 426 0.87 -16.12 -11.76
N PRO A 427 -0.10 -16.26 -12.68
CA PRO A 427 0.05 -17.03 -13.93
C PRO A 427 0.84 -16.26 -15.01
N LEU A 428 2.10 -15.96 -14.72
CA LEU A 428 3.03 -15.31 -15.65
C LEU A 428 3.88 -16.36 -16.39
N GLU A 429 4.21 -16.08 -17.65
CA GLU A 429 5.15 -16.89 -18.45
C GLU A 429 4.77 -18.38 -18.61
N GLY A 430 3.48 -18.70 -18.43
CA GLY A 430 2.97 -20.08 -18.46
C GLY A 430 3.28 -20.91 -17.20
N SER A 431 3.72 -20.27 -16.10
CA SER A 431 4.00 -20.93 -14.82
C SER A 431 3.06 -20.46 -13.72
N SER A 432 2.53 -21.42 -12.96
CA SER A 432 1.84 -21.20 -11.68
C SER A 432 2.76 -21.37 -10.46
N GLN A 433 4.06 -21.64 -10.64
CA GLN A 433 5.05 -21.71 -9.54
C GLN A 433 5.91 -20.43 -9.47
N THR A 434 5.26 -19.28 -9.51
CA THR A 434 5.90 -17.95 -9.51
C THR A 434 5.92 -17.34 -8.11
N VAL A 435 6.95 -16.52 -7.87
CA VAL A 435 7.00 -15.53 -6.79
C VAL A 435 7.05 -14.18 -7.48
N VAL A 436 6.08 -13.31 -7.21
CA VAL A 436 5.95 -12.02 -7.90
C VAL A 436 5.96 -10.89 -6.90
N CYS A 437 6.91 -9.96 -7.05
CA CYS A 437 6.91 -8.70 -6.32
C CYS A 437 6.08 -7.64 -7.06
N THR A 438 5.35 -6.80 -6.33
CA THR A 438 4.41 -5.82 -6.90
C THR A 438 4.72 -4.38 -6.47
N ASN A 439 4.13 -3.42 -7.18
CA ASN A 439 4.09 -2.00 -6.81
C ASN A 439 2.72 -1.36 -7.09
N HIS A 440 2.57 -0.10 -6.68
CA HIS A 440 1.34 0.67 -6.88
C HIS A 440 1.20 1.27 -8.28
N THR A 441 2.11 1.01 -9.23
CA THR A 441 1.93 1.37 -10.66
C THR A 441 1.39 0.23 -11.50
N GLY A 442 1.36 -0.99 -10.96
CA GLY A 442 0.87 -2.20 -11.63
C GLY A 442 1.96 -3.00 -12.33
N ALA A 443 3.22 -2.84 -11.94
CA ALA A 443 4.30 -3.74 -12.36
C ALA A 443 4.30 -5.03 -11.52
N LEU A 444 4.53 -6.16 -12.20
CA LEU A 444 4.61 -7.51 -11.64
C LEU A 444 6.01 -8.07 -11.97
N GLN A 445 6.92 -8.01 -11.01
CA GLN A 445 8.30 -8.49 -11.17
C GLN A 445 8.34 -10.00 -10.88
N ASN A 446 8.52 -10.83 -11.91
CA ASN A 446 8.62 -12.28 -11.75
C ASN A 446 10.00 -12.66 -11.22
N ILE A 447 10.04 -13.45 -10.14
CA ILE A 447 11.26 -13.84 -9.44
C ILE A 447 11.48 -15.35 -9.53
N ASP A 448 12.74 -15.75 -9.72
CA ASP A 448 13.17 -17.12 -9.51
C ASP A 448 13.04 -17.55 -8.02
N PRO A 449 12.15 -18.49 -7.66
CA PRO A 449 11.93 -18.88 -6.26
C PRO A 449 13.13 -19.62 -5.63
N THR A 450 14.13 -20.01 -6.41
CA THR A 450 15.34 -20.70 -5.96
C THR A 450 16.43 -19.71 -5.59
N ASP A 451 16.79 -18.80 -6.50
CA ASP A 451 17.97 -17.92 -6.39
C ASP A 451 17.66 -16.42 -6.28
N LEU A 452 16.38 -16.06 -6.31
CA LEU A 452 15.82 -14.71 -6.17
C LEU A 452 16.17 -13.72 -7.29
N ARG A 453 16.75 -14.17 -8.43
CA ARG A 453 16.88 -13.30 -9.61
C ARG A 453 15.51 -12.90 -10.17
N PRO A 454 15.30 -11.61 -10.46
CA PRO A 454 14.23 -11.21 -11.36
C PRO A 454 14.43 -11.82 -12.75
N ARG A 455 13.41 -12.51 -13.25
CA ARG A 455 13.37 -13.12 -14.58
C ARG A 455 12.81 -12.13 -15.61
N SER A 456 11.75 -11.43 -15.23
CA SER A 456 11.06 -10.40 -16.04
C SER A 456 10.32 -9.42 -15.13
N VAL A 457 9.81 -8.33 -15.72
CA VAL A 457 8.78 -7.51 -15.07
C VAL A 457 7.76 -7.07 -16.11
N VAL A 458 6.50 -7.42 -15.86
CA VAL A 458 5.35 -7.23 -16.76
C VAL A 458 4.38 -6.27 -16.10
N GLU A 459 3.86 -5.28 -16.82
CA GLU A 459 2.80 -4.41 -16.29
C GLU A 459 1.42 -5.04 -16.53
N ILE A 460 0.47 -4.90 -15.59
CA ILE A 460 -0.87 -5.52 -15.71
C ILE A 460 -1.58 -5.09 -17.01
N LYS A 461 -1.30 -3.89 -17.53
CA LYS A 461 -1.82 -3.38 -18.81
C LYS A 461 -1.30 -4.12 -20.06
N GLU A 462 -0.27 -4.96 -19.91
CA GLU A 462 0.35 -5.76 -20.97
C GLU A 462 -0.25 -7.17 -21.03
N ILE A 463 -0.72 -7.70 -19.89
CA ILE A 463 -1.50 -8.97 -19.82
C ILE A 463 -2.73 -8.89 -20.72
N ASN A 464 -3.40 -7.73 -20.77
CA ASN A 464 -4.55 -7.51 -21.63
C ASN A 464 -4.60 -6.06 -22.14
N ARG A 465 -4.57 -5.89 -23.47
CA ARG A 465 -4.61 -4.55 -24.13
C ARG A 465 -5.87 -3.73 -23.83
N ALA A 466 -6.94 -4.36 -23.33
CA ALA A 466 -8.16 -3.68 -22.88
C ALA A 466 -8.06 -3.12 -21.45
N PHE A 467 -7.01 -3.46 -20.69
CA PHE A 467 -6.75 -2.87 -19.38
C PHE A 467 -6.06 -1.51 -19.53
N ARG A 468 -6.28 -0.63 -18.53
CA ARG A 468 -5.64 0.67 -18.40
C ARG A 468 -5.24 0.85 -16.94
N CYS A 469 -4.03 1.34 -16.72
CA CYS A 469 -3.41 1.42 -15.40
C CYS A 469 -2.42 2.59 -15.38
N SER A 470 -2.71 3.59 -14.57
CA SER A 470 -1.76 4.61 -14.09
C SER A 470 -1.30 4.28 -12.67
N LEU A 471 -2.22 3.78 -11.83
CA LEU A 471 -1.96 3.28 -10.48
C LEU A 471 -2.73 1.97 -10.26
N SER A 472 -2.33 1.16 -9.29
CA SER A 472 -3.04 -0.05 -8.88
C SER A 472 -2.86 -0.34 -7.39
N SER A 473 -3.70 -1.21 -6.84
CA SER A 473 -3.46 -1.80 -5.52
C SER A 473 -2.31 -2.82 -5.61
N PRO A 474 -1.19 -2.66 -4.87
CA PRO A 474 -0.13 -3.66 -4.81
C PRO A 474 -0.60 -4.98 -4.17
N HIS A 475 -1.60 -4.90 -3.28
CA HIS A 475 -2.25 -6.05 -2.65
C HIS A 475 -3.36 -6.64 -3.52
N MET A 476 -2.94 -7.23 -4.65
CA MET A 476 -3.78 -8.21 -5.37
C MET A 476 -4.32 -9.28 -4.40
N GLN A 477 -5.55 -9.71 -4.62
CA GLN A 477 -6.25 -10.67 -3.77
C GLN A 477 -6.40 -12.00 -4.50
N TYR A 478 -5.93 -13.09 -3.90
CA TYR A 478 -6.05 -14.43 -4.46
C TYR A 478 -7.22 -15.18 -3.82
N ASP A 479 -8.15 -15.65 -4.63
CA ASP A 479 -9.21 -16.56 -4.21
C ASP A 479 -8.73 -18.01 -4.40
N SER A 480 -8.66 -18.79 -3.30
CA SER A 480 -8.27 -20.19 -3.33
C SER A 480 -9.29 -21.11 -4.01
N ASP A 481 -10.57 -20.73 -3.98
CA ASP A 481 -11.69 -21.58 -4.35
C ASP A 481 -11.94 -21.48 -5.87
N THR A 482 -11.72 -20.29 -6.47
CA THR A 482 -11.72 -20.11 -7.94
C THR A 482 -10.33 -20.08 -8.59
N ARG A 483 -9.26 -19.99 -7.79
CA ARG A 483 -7.85 -19.80 -8.23
C ARG A 483 -7.62 -18.52 -9.05
N GLU A 484 -8.40 -17.48 -8.79
CA GLU A 484 -8.32 -16.19 -9.47
C GLU A 484 -7.50 -15.18 -8.66
N HIS A 485 -6.61 -14.46 -9.34
CA HIS A 485 -6.01 -13.22 -8.83
C HIS A 485 -6.87 -12.04 -9.26
N PHE A 486 -7.37 -11.28 -8.29
CA PHE A 486 -8.05 -10.02 -8.49
C PHE A 486 -7.06 -8.85 -8.36
N ALA A 487 -7.21 -7.84 -9.21
CA ALA A 487 -6.49 -6.58 -9.11
C ALA A 487 -7.43 -5.39 -9.35
N VAL A 488 -7.18 -4.27 -8.67
CA VAL A 488 -7.89 -3.01 -8.89
C VAL A 488 -6.93 -1.99 -9.50
N LEU A 489 -7.28 -1.52 -10.69
CA LEU A 489 -6.52 -0.57 -11.49
C LEU A 489 -7.21 0.79 -11.47
N GLN A 490 -6.43 1.87 -11.45
CA GLN A 490 -6.86 3.25 -11.61
C GLN A 490 -6.21 3.85 -12.85
N ASP A 491 -7.02 4.31 -13.81
CA ASP A 491 -6.57 5.12 -14.94
C ASP A 491 -6.88 6.60 -14.66
N VAL A 492 -5.86 7.39 -14.34
CA VAL A 492 -6.01 8.73 -13.75
C VAL A 492 -6.06 9.79 -14.85
N GLY A 493 -7.28 10.06 -15.33
CA GLY A 493 -7.56 11.10 -16.33
C GLY A 493 -7.68 12.51 -15.73
N PHE A 494 -7.50 13.53 -16.57
CA PHE A 494 -7.44 14.95 -16.17
C PHE A 494 -8.68 15.49 -15.42
N ARG A 495 -9.86 14.88 -15.61
CA ARG A 495 -11.12 15.29 -14.94
C ARG A 495 -11.73 14.18 -14.06
N SER A 496 -11.19 12.97 -14.08
CA SER A 496 -11.85 11.77 -13.55
C SER A 496 -10.90 10.58 -13.53
N THR A 497 -10.92 9.79 -12.45
CA THR A 497 -10.20 8.50 -12.41
C THR A 497 -11.15 7.36 -12.75
N THR A 498 -10.73 6.53 -13.70
CA THR A 498 -11.48 5.33 -14.11
C THR A 498 -10.92 4.13 -13.37
N TYR A 499 -11.69 3.58 -12.45
CA TYR A 499 -11.36 2.34 -11.75
C TYR A 499 -11.77 1.16 -12.62
N SER A 500 -10.93 0.13 -12.70
CA SER A 500 -11.25 -1.15 -13.30
C SER A 500 -10.85 -2.29 -12.37
N VAL A 501 -11.83 -3.15 -12.04
CA VAL A 501 -11.55 -4.41 -11.34
C VAL A 501 -11.35 -5.49 -12.38
N VAL A 502 -10.20 -6.16 -12.33
CA VAL A 502 -9.81 -7.22 -13.27
C VAL A 502 -9.50 -8.50 -12.51
N ALA A 503 -9.62 -9.64 -13.20
CA ALA A 503 -9.20 -10.94 -12.70
C ALA A 503 -8.43 -11.72 -13.76
N PHE A 504 -7.52 -12.58 -13.33
CA PHE A 504 -6.79 -13.52 -14.18
C PHE A 504 -6.39 -14.77 -13.39
N SER A 505 -6.24 -15.89 -14.07
CA SER A 505 -5.95 -17.20 -13.46
C SER A 505 -5.15 -18.07 -14.44
N GLU A 506 -4.66 -19.22 -13.98
CA GLU A 506 -4.01 -20.22 -14.84
C GLU A 506 -4.95 -20.70 -15.97
N ALA A 507 -6.26 -20.79 -15.70
CA ALA A 507 -7.29 -21.13 -16.68
C ALA A 507 -7.65 -19.97 -17.64
N GLN A 508 -7.36 -18.71 -17.26
CA GLN A 508 -7.54 -17.54 -18.12
C GLN A 508 -6.38 -16.53 -17.95
N PRO A 509 -5.18 -16.81 -18.51
CA PRO A 509 -3.98 -15.99 -18.27
C PRO A 509 -4.09 -14.56 -18.83
N GLY A 510 -4.74 -14.39 -19.98
CA GLY A 510 -5.04 -13.07 -20.55
C GLY A 510 -6.12 -12.28 -19.77
N GLY A 511 -6.68 -12.86 -18.71
CA GLY A 511 -7.62 -12.22 -17.80
C GLY A 511 -8.95 -11.74 -18.40
N TYR A 512 -9.73 -11.08 -17.56
CA TYR A 512 -10.93 -10.35 -17.92
C TYR A 512 -11.18 -9.19 -16.96
N ARG A 513 -12.08 -8.28 -17.35
CA ARG A 513 -12.52 -7.16 -16.49
C ARG A 513 -13.87 -7.51 -15.88
N LEU A 514 -13.98 -7.41 -14.55
CA LEU A 514 -15.23 -7.57 -13.82
C LEU A 514 -16.09 -6.32 -13.93
N ALA A 515 -15.51 -5.13 -13.72
CA ALA A 515 -16.26 -3.89 -13.79
C ALA A 515 -15.36 -2.68 -14.08
N THR A 516 -15.99 -1.61 -14.54
CA THR A 516 -15.39 -0.28 -14.68
C THR A 516 -16.32 0.75 -14.05
N PHE A 517 -15.77 1.71 -13.31
CA PHE A 517 -16.51 2.84 -12.76
C PHE A 517 -15.64 4.09 -12.66
N VAL A 518 -16.27 5.26 -12.46
CA VAL A 518 -15.57 6.53 -12.30
C VAL A 518 -15.72 7.03 -10.86
N ALA A 519 -14.61 7.39 -10.24
CA ALA A 519 -14.56 7.98 -8.91
C ALA A 519 -13.38 8.98 -8.80
N ALA A 520 -13.16 9.53 -7.60
CA ALA A 520 -11.97 10.33 -7.31
C ALA A 520 -10.70 9.46 -7.33
N ALA A 521 -9.55 10.03 -7.72
CA ALA A 521 -8.26 9.37 -7.52
C ALA A 521 -8.05 9.11 -6.02
N SER A 522 -7.52 7.94 -5.64
CA SER A 522 -7.38 7.58 -4.24
C SER A 522 -6.13 6.73 -4.00
N VAL A 523 -5.54 6.83 -2.81
CA VAL A 523 -4.40 5.99 -2.41
C VAL A 523 -4.91 4.60 -1.99
N LEU A 524 -5.38 3.83 -2.97
CA LEU A 524 -5.90 2.48 -2.78
C LEU A 524 -4.75 1.47 -2.63
N HIS A 525 -4.35 1.20 -1.40
CA HIS A 525 -3.28 0.24 -1.10
C HIS A 525 -3.78 -1.21 -1.13
N SER A 526 -4.93 -1.51 -0.51
CA SER A 526 -5.59 -2.82 -0.55
C SER A 526 -7.13 -2.73 -0.66
N PHE A 527 -7.74 -3.81 -1.13
CA PHE A 527 -9.19 -4.00 -1.28
C PHE A 527 -9.57 -5.42 -0.82
N ALA A 528 -10.85 -5.74 -0.70
CA ALA A 528 -11.31 -7.03 -0.20
C ALA A 528 -12.05 -7.86 -1.25
N VAL A 529 -11.99 -9.19 -1.12
CA VAL A 529 -12.77 -10.16 -1.91
C VAL A 529 -13.63 -10.99 -0.98
N THR A 530 -14.78 -11.40 -1.47
CA THR A 530 -15.72 -12.36 -0.88
C THR A 530 -16.16 -13.34 -1.97
N LYS A 531 -16.93 -14.38 -1.60
CA LYS A 531 -17.44 -15.37 -2.55
C LYS A 531 -18.12 -14.75 -3.77
N ASP A 532 -19.07 -13.83 -3.57
CA ASP A 532 -19.89 -13.29 -4.67
C ASP A 532 -19.53 -11.83 -5.05
N TYR A 533 -18.73 -11.13 -4.23
CA TYR A 533 -18.38 -9.71 -4.43
C TYR A 533 -16.89 -9.37 -4.24
N VAL A 534 -16.41 -8.39 -5.01
CA VAL A 534 -15.16 -7.65 -4.74
C VAL A 534 -15.54 -6.28 -4.18
N ILE A 535 -14.97 -5.88 -3.05
CA ILE A 535 -15.28 -4.61 -2.39
C ILE A 535 -14.10 -3.65 -2.52
N VAL A 536 -14.31 -2.54 -3.23
CA VAL A 536 -13.29 -1.52 -3.49
C VAL A 536 -13.58 -0.27 -2.63
N PRO A 537 -12.80 0.00 -1.58
CA PRO A 537 -12.88 1.28 -0.88
C PRO A 537 -12.29 2.40 -1.74
N VAL A 538 -12.96 3.55 -1.78
CA VAL A 538 -12.41 4.80 -2.34
C VAL A 538 -12.37 5.80 -1.19
N TYR A 539 -11.17 6.10 -0.71
CA TYR A 539 -10.93 7.08 0.37
C TYR A 539 -11.07 8.51 -0.17
N PRO A 540 -11.51 9.48 0.66
CA PRO A 540 -11.80 10.84 0.23
C PRO A 540 -10.52 11.66 -0.02
N TYR A 541 -9.92 11.43 -1.19
CA TYR A 541 -8.86 12.26 -1.73
C TYR A 541 -9.40 13.21 -2.80
N GLU A 542 -8.84 14.41 -2.85
CA GLU A 542 -9.05 15.37 -3.93
C GLU A 542 -7.77 15.57 -4.74
N VAL A 543 -7.92 15.57 -6.07
CA VAL A 543 -7.04 16.31 -6.98
C VAL A 543 -7.63 17.72 -7.07
N PRO A 544 -6.90 18.80 -6.71
CA PRO A 544 -7.42 20.15 -6.86
C PRO A 544 -7.82 20.41 -8.31
N ILE A 545 -9.07 20.85 -8.54
CA ILE A 545 -9.70 20.81 -9.87
C ILE A 545 -8.94 21.70 -10.86
N GLY A 546 -8.57 21.13 -12.01
CA GLY A 546 -7.76 21.79 -13.05
C GLY A 546 -6.26 21.89 -12.74
N SER A 547 -5.81 21.37 -11.60
CA SER A 547 -4.40 21.49 -11.19
C SER A 547 -3.44 20.69 -12.08
N PRO A 548 -2.30 21.30 -12.49
CA PRO A 548 -1.14 20.59 -12.99
C PRO A 548 -0.64 19.45 -12.09
N ALA A 549 -0.92 19.49 -10.78
CA ALA A 549 -0.28 18.65 -9.77
C ALA A 549 -0.17 17.16 -10.17
N TYR A 550 -1.26 16.49 -10.58
CA TYR A 550 -1.15 15.06 -10.91
C TYR A 550 -0.21 14.77 -12.09
N ARG A 551 -0.18 15.59 -13.15
CA ARG A 551 0.67 15.31 -14.34
C ARG A 551 2.09 15.86 -14.23
N TRP A 552 2.29 16.94 -13.49
CA TRP A 552 3.58 17.61 -13.35
C TRP A 552 4.34 17.20 -12.08
N GLY A 553 3.63 16.87 -11.00
CA GLY A 553 4.20 16.40 -9.74
C GLY A 553 4.88 15.03 -9.87
N ASP A 554 5.70 14.70 -8.88
CA ASP A 554 6.51 13.49 -8.89
C ASP A 554 5.87 12.39 -8.04
N SER A 555 5.34 12.76 -6.87
CA SER A 555 4.85 11.81 -5.87
C SER A 555 3.37 11.95 -5.54
N LEU A 556 2.70 10.81 -5.37
CA LEU A 556 1.26 10.68 -5.18
C LEU A 556 0.71 11.60 -4.07
N LEU A 557 1.39 11.69 -2.93
CA LEU A 557 0.97 12.47 -1.76
C LEU A 557 1.26 13.98 -1.84
N GLU A 558 1.93 14.43 -2.90
CA GLU A 558 2.01 15.84 -3.32
C GLU A 558 0.82 16.21 -4.21
N THR A 559 0.29 15.23 -4.95
CA THR A 559 -0.77 15.43 -5.95
C THR A 559 -2.19 15.22 -5.39
N LEU A 560 -2.32 14.40 -4.34
CA LEU A 560 -3.57 14.09 -3.66
C LEU A 560 -3.60 14.66 -2.24
N ALA A 561 -4.64 15.44 -1.94
CA ALA A 561 -4.95 15.94 -0.60
C ALA A 561 -6.10 15.13 0.01
N PHE A 562 -5.97 14.71 1.27
CA PHE A 562 -7.03 13.98 1.98
C PHE A 562 -8.04 14.94 2.59
N ASP A 563 -9.33 14.76 2.29
CA ASP A 563 -10.43 15.59 2.80
C ASP A 563 -11.29 14.83 3.81
N ARG A 564 -11.15 15.20 5.09
CA ARG A 564 -11.96 14.62 6.19
C ARG A 564 -13.44 15.01 6.16
N THR A 565 -13.87 15.98 5.34
CA THR A 565 -15.27 16.40 5.23
C THR A 565 -16.08 15.52 4.27
N ARG A 566 -15.41 14.88 3.30
CA ARG A 566 -16.02 14.00 2.31
C ARG A 566 -16.01 12.53 2.78
N PRO A 567 -17.02 11.74 2.40
CA PRO A 567 -17.11 10.34 2.82
C PRO A 567 -16.15 9.42 2.07
N ALA A 568 -15.69 8.36 2.72
CA ALA A 568 -15.21 7.18 2.01
C ALA A 568 -16.38 6.41 1.36
N LEU A 569 -16.13 5.75 0.23
CA LEU A 569 -17.16 5.02 -0.54
C LEU A 569 -16.74 3.57 -0.80
N PHE A 570 -17.54 2.61 -0.31
CA PHE A 570 -17.36 1.18 -0.62
C PHE A 570 -18.13 0.83 -1.89
N HIS A 571 -17.41 0.57 -2.99
CA HIS A 571 -17.98 0.12 -4.25
C HIS A 571 -18.07 -1.42 -4.23
N VAL A 572 -19.29 -1.94 -4.28
CA VAL A 572 -19.57 -3.39 -4.26
C VAL A 572 -19.66 -3.87 -5.71
N ILE A 573 -18.69 -4.67 -6.14
CA ILE A 573 -18.61 -5.22 -7.50
C ILE A 573 -19.07 -6.68 -7.46
N SER A 574 -20.09 -7.04 -8.24
CA SER A 574 -20.53 -8.44 -8.32
C SER A 574 -19.64 -9.24 -9.26
N ARG A 575 -19.20 -10.42 -8.80
CA ARG A 575 -18.41 -11.38 -9.57
C ARG A 575 -19.28 -12.09 -10.63
N GLU A 576 -20.51 -12.43 -10.27
CA GLU A 576 -21.54 -13.00 -11.16
C GLU A 576 -21.95 -12.00 -12.26
N TYR A 577 -22.55 -10.86 -11.87
CA TYR A 577 -23.13 -9.91 -12.83
C TYR A 577 -22.11 -9.03 -13.55
N ARG A 578 -20.82 -9.14 -13.22
CA ARG A 578 -19.70 -8.37 -13.81
C ARG A 578 -20.04 -6.89 -14.02
N ARG A 579 -20.40 -6.24 -12.90
CA ARG A 579 -20.74 -4.81 -12.82
C ARG A 579 -20.58 -4.27 -11.39
N VAL A 580 -20.58 -2.93 -11.26
CA VAL A 580 -20.93 -2.30 -9.98
C VAL A 580 -22.35 -2.75 -9.62
N HIS A 581 -22.46 -3.38 -8.46
CA HIS A 581 -23.71 -3.89 -7.93
C HIS A 581 -24.46 -2.76 -7.21
N CYS A 582 -23.80 -2.14 -6.23
CA CYS A 582 -24.22 -0.94 -5.49
C CYS A 582 -23.00 -0.22 -4.88
N VAL A 583 -23.19 0.94 -4.25
CA VAL A 583 -22.14 1.71 -3.55
C VAL A 583 -22.66 2.17 -2.19
N TYR A 584 -21.89 1.97 -1.13
CA TYR A 584 -22.20 2.44 0.23
C TYR A 584 -21.34 3.64 0.62
N ARG A 585 -21.91 4.56 1.38
CA ARG A 585 -21.24 5.70 2.01
C ARG A 585 -20.76 5.34 3.41
N ALA A 586 -19.55 5.75 3.78
CA ALA A 586 -19.04 5.69 5.15
C ALA A 586 -18.67 7.10 5.66
N PRO A 587 -18.37 7.27 6.96
CA PRO A 587 -17.59 8.41 7.44
C PRO A 587 -16.24 8.55 6.72
N ALA A 588 -15.57 9.69 6.86
CA ALA A 588 -14.18 9.82 6.38
C ALA A 588 -13.26 8.91 7.21
N PHE A 589 -12.43 8.12 6.53
CA PHE A 589 -11.35 7.33 7.12
C PHE A 589 -10.33 6.97 6.04
N PHE A 590 -9.16 6.48 6.45
CA PHE A 590 -8.15 5.90 5.56
C PHE A 590 -7.75 4.51 6.06
N ALA A 591 -7.36 3.60 5.16
CA ALA A 591 -6.81 2.30 5.56
C ALA A 591 -5.79 1.79 4.52
N LEU A 592 -4.68 1.25 5.02
CA LEU A 592 -3.69 0.56 4.17
C LEU A 592 -4.13 -0.88 3.91
N HIS A 593 -4.49 -1.61 4.96
CA HIS A 593 -4.80 -3.04 4.90
C HIS A 593 -6.27 -3.33 5.25
N GLN A 594 -6.94 -4.08 4.37
CA GLN A 594 -8.12 -4.87 4.76
C GLN A 594 -7.61 -6.09 5.54
N ILE A 595 -8.34 -6.50 6.57
CA ILE A 595 -8.04 -7.67 7.40
C ILE A 595 -8.64 -8.93 6.76
N ASN A 596 -9.95 -8.86 6.48
CA ASN A 596 -10.77 -9.92 5.92
C ASN A 596 -12.11 -9.30 5.46
N ALA A 597 -12.89 -10.00 4.65
CA ALA A 597 -14.28 -9.63 4.39
C ALA A 597 -15.19 -10.86 4.43
N VAL A 598 -16.31 -10.77 5.12
CA VAL A 598 -17.20 -11.89 5.41
C VAL A 598 -18.58 -11.60 4.83
N GLN A 599 -19.01 -12.44 3.89
CA GLN A 599 -20.36 -12.39 3.34
C GLN A 599 -21.28 -13.32 4.16
N ASP A 600 -22.44 -12.80 4.57
CA ASP A 600 -23.48 -13.53 5.30
C ASP A 600 -24.84 -13.10 4.76
N ALA A 601 -25.53 -14.02 4.09
CA ALA A 601 -26.75 -13.76 3.31
C ALA A 601 -26.64 -12.49 2.42
N ASP A 602 -27.48 -11.47 2.66
CA ASP A 602 -27.55 -10.20 1.93
C ASP A 602 -26.72 -9.07 2.59
N GLN A 603 -25.71 -9.45 3.40
CA GLN A 603 -24.78 -8.56 4.09
C GLN A 603 -23.32 -8.93 3.78
N VAL A 604 -22.46 -7.92 3.65
CA VAL A 604 -20.99 -8.09 3.71
C VAL A 604 -20.45 -7.28 4.87
N SER A 605 -19.61 -7.89 5.70
CA SER A 605 -18.77 -7.20 6.69
C SER A 605 -17.37 -7.05 6.11
N VAL A 606 -16.87 -5.81 5.97
CA VAL A 606 -15.48 -5.54 5.55
C VAL A 606 -14.70 -5.05 6.76
N ASP A 607 -13.60 -5.73 7.09
CA ASP A 607 -12.77 -5.39 8.23
C ASP A 607 -11.46 -4.77 7.74
N CYS A 608 -11.02 -3.66 8.34
CA CYS A 608 -9.80 -2.96 7.94
C CYS A 608 -9.03 -2.32 9.10
N VAL A 609 -7.73 -2.13 8.88
CA VAL A 609 -6.83 -1.35 9.74
C VAL A 609 -7.04 0.14 9.43
N ALA A 610 -7.92 0.77 10.21
CA ALA A 610 -8.46 2.10 9.90
C ALA A 610 -7.83 3.22 10.73
N TYR A 611 -7.36 4.24 10.02
CA TYR A 611 -6.90 5.54 10.51
C TYR A 611 -7.99 6.60 10.24
N GLU A 612 -7.95 7.73 10.94
CA GLU A 612 -8.87 8.85 10.62
C GLU A 612 -8.54 9.52 9.27
N ASP A 613 -7.28 9.42 8.83
CA ASP A 613 -6.72 10.12 7.67
C ASP A 613 -5.35 9.56 7.25
N ASP A 614 -4.74 10.17 6.26
CA ASP A 614 -3.48 9.73 5.64
C ASP A 614 -2.18 10.12 6.38
N THR A 615 -2.27 10.63 7.62
CA THR A 615 -1.08 11.01 8.40
C THR A 615 -0.08 9.86 8.57
N ILE A 616 -0.54 8.59 8.52
CA ILE A 616 0.35 7.41 8.53
C ILE A 616 1.36 7.48 7.36
N LEU A 617 0.88 7.67 6.14
CA LEU A 617 1.71 7.77 4.94
C LEU A 617 2.67 8.95 5.00
N ARG A 618 2.21 10.08 5.56
CA ARG A 618 3.01 11.31 5.71
C ARG A 618 4.05 11.21 6.84
N ARG A 619 3.87 10.29 7.80
CA ARG A 619 4.83 9.99 8.89
C ARG A 619 5.85 8.91 8.54
N LEU A 620 5.57 8.05 7.56
CA LEU A 620 6.52 7.05 7.01
C LEU A 620 7.61 7.65 6.10
N ARG A 621 7.85 8.96 6.17
CA ARG A 621 8.99 9.59 5.50
C ARG A 621 10.29 9.13 6.15
N ILE A 622 11.24 8.63 5.36
CA ILE A 622 12.57 8.19 5.84
C ILE A 622 13.26 9.32 6.61
N ASP A 623 13.15 10.54 6.09
CA ASP A 623 13.72 11.74 6.71
C ASP A 623 13.08 12.07 8.08
N SER A 624 11.77 11.85 8.24
CA SER A 624 11.06 12.03 9.52
C SER A 624 11.32 10.91 10.52
N LEU A 625 11.51 9.67 10.05
CA LEU A 625 11.89 8.52 10.87
C LEU A 625 13.34 8.65 11.38
N ARG A 626 14.29 9.06 10.52
CA ARG A 626 15.68 9.33 10.89
C ARG A 626 15.80 10.51 11.86
N LYS A 627 15.03 11.57 11.66
CA LYS A 627 14.99 12.78 12.51
C LYS A 627 13.98 12.69 13.67
N ALA A 628 13.47 11.49 13.97
CA ALA A 628 12.52 11.28 15.05
C ALA A 628 13.06 11.74 16.41
N SER A 629 12.21 12.41 17.18
CA SER A 629 12.44 12.89 18.55
C SER A 629 11.30 12.39 19.46
N GLU A 630 11.30 12.71 20.75
CA GLU A 630 10.25 12.26 21.69
C GLU A 630 8.82 12.67 21.29
N SER A 631 8.65 13.74 20.50
CA SER A 631 7.36 14.15 19.94
C SER A 631 7.02 13.51 18.59
N PHE A 632 7.88 12.63 18.07
CA PHE A 632 7.57 11.79 16.92
C PHE A 632 6.71 10.59 17.34
N ALA A 633 5.58 10.46 16.67
CA ALA A 633 4.66 9.36 16.85
C ALA A 633 4.12 8.92 15.48
N ILE A 634 4.17 7.62 15.21
CA ILE A 634 3.38 6.99 14.14
C ILE A 634 1.91 6.98 14.58
N PRO A 635 0.93 7.27 13.70
CA PRO A 635 -0.49 7.17 14.06
C PRO A 635 -0.90 5.75 14.44
N SER A 636 -1.88 5.62 15.34
CA SER A 636 -2.52 4.34 15.58
C SER A 636 -3.73 4.19 14.67
N ALA A 637 -3.86 3.03 14.04
CA ALA A 637 -5.13 2.56 13.53
C ALA A 637 -5.97 1.91 14.63
N GLN A 638 -7.24 1.66 14.32
CA GLN A 638 -8.12 0.71 15.01
C GLN A 638 -8.52 -0.40 14.04
N LEU A 639 -8.86 -1.58 14.56
CA LEU A 639 -9.53 -2.60 13.75
C LEU A 639 -11.01 -2.23 13.64
N ARG A 640 -11.49 -1.86 12.45
CA ARG A 640 -12.89 -1.45 12.21
C ARG A 640 -13.58 -2.40 11.23
N ARG A 641 -14.80 -2.81 11.59
CA ARG A 641 -15.76 -3.52 10.73
C ARG A 641 -16.76 -2.53 10.14
N TYR A 642 -16.95 -2.58 8.83
CA TYR A 642 -18.01 -1.86 8.11
C TYR A 642 -19.03 -2.87 7.59
N ARG A 643 -20.26 -2.84 8.12
CA ARG A 643 -21.35 -3.70 7.61
C ARG A 643 -22.08 -3.01 6.46
N LEU A 644 -22.17 -3.70 5.33
CA LEU A 644 -22.90 -3.33 4.12
C LEU A 644 -24.15 -4.21 4.07
N GLN A 645 -25.33 -3.64 4.34
CA GLN A 645 -26.58 -4.38 4.54
C GLN A 645 -27.61 -4.14 3.43
N GLY A 646 -28.29 -5.20 2.99
CA GLY A 646 -29.38 -5.11 2.01
C GLY A 646 -28.88 -5.08 0.57
N ILE A 647 -27.74 -5.73 0.29
CA ILE A 647 -26.97 -5.59 -0.95
C ILE A 647 -27.82 -5.80 -2.20
N THR A 648 -28.73 -6.78 -2.21
CA THR A 648 -29.65 -7.08 -3.30
C THR A 648 -30.65 -5.93 -3.52
N VAL A 649 -31.22 -5.38 -2.44
CA VAL A 649 -32.18 -4.26 -2.51
C VAL A 649 -31.51 -2.96 -2.94
N GLU A 650 -30.35 -2.65 -2.38
CA GLU A 650 -29.58 -1.46 -2.75
C GLU A 650 -29.03 -1.57 -4.18
N ALA A 651 -28.77 -2.78 -4.70
CA ALA A 651 -28.39 -3.00 -6.09
C ALA A 651 -29.54 -2.85 -7.09
N GLN A 652 -30.77 -3.21 -6.69
CA GLN A 652 -31.97 -2.89 -7.48
C GLN A 652 -32.19 -1.38 -7.55
N ARG A 653 -32.05 -0.67 -6.42
CA ARG A 653 -32.11 0.80 -6.38
C ARG A 653 -31.00 1.43 -7.23
N TYR A 654 -29.76 0.99 -7.10
CA TYR A 654 -28.61 1.51 -7.85
C TYR A 654 -28.77 1.33 -9.37
N ALA A 655 -29.38 0.21 -9.81
CA ALA A 655 -29.67 -0.03 -11.22
C ALA A 655 -30.86 0.80 -11.76
N GLY A 656 -31.89 1.05 -10.94
CA GLY A 656 -33.08 1.80 -11.33
C GLY A 656 -32.99 3.32 -11.14
N ALA A 657 -31.91 3.83 -10.55
CA ALA A 657 -31.81 5.22 -10.10
C ALA A 657 -31.17 6.17 -11.12
N SER A 658 -31.68 7.41 -11.13
CA SER A 658 -30.87 8.57 -11.50
C SER A 658 -29.72 8.75 -10.51
N ARG A 659 -28.59 9.36 -10.94
CA ARG A 659 -27.38 9.59 -10.14
C ARG A 659 -27.58 10.41 -8.85
N ALA A 660 -28.80 10.91 -8.59
CA ALA A 660 -29.19 11.63 -7.38
C ALA A 660 -29.75 10.75 -6.25
N ALA A 661 -29.80 9.41 -6.40
CA ALA A 661 -30.22 8.53 -5.31
C ALA A 661 -29.26 8.62 -4.10
N GLN A 662 -29.84 8.66 -2.89
CA GLN A 662 -29.08 8.64 -1.66
C GLN A 662 -28.38 7.28 -1.49
N LEU A 663 -27.06 7.29 -1.35
CA LEU A 663 -26.29 6.07 -1.11
C LEU A 663 -26.58 5.52 0.30
N PRO A 664 -26.78 4.21 0.46
CA PRO A 664 -26.93 3.56 1.78
C PRO A 664 -25.67 3.77 2.64
N GLN A 665 -25.83 3.81 3.96
CA GLN A 665 -24.70 3.95 4.89
C GLN A 665 -24.10 2.57 5.22
N ALA A 666 -22.78 2.45 5.10
CA ALA A 666 -22.02 1.39 5.73
C ALA A 666 -22.00 1.64 7.26
N GLN A 667 -22.33 0.64 8.06
CA GLN A 667 -22.38 0.78 9.52
C GLN A 667 -21.00 0.48 10.13
N PRO A 668 -20.28 1.47 10.69
CA PRO A 668 -18.99 1.24 11.33
C PRO A 668 -19.16 0.61 12.71
N MET A 669 -18.23 -0.27 13.07
CA MET A 669 -18.06 -0.85 14.40
C MET A 669 -16.56 -0.99 14.67
N VAL A 670 -16.09 -0.50 15.82
CA VAL A 670 -14.74 -0.83 16.29
C VAL A 670 -14.75 -2.29 16.76
N LEU A 671 -13.91 -3.14 16.17
CA LEU A 671 -13.68 -4.51 16.62
C LEU A 671 -12.70 -4.52 17.80
N ARG A 672 -11.61 -3.74 17.69
CA ARG A 672 -10.60 -3.55 18.73
C ARG A 672 -10.13 -2.10 18.79
N SER A 673 -10.04 -1.57 20.01
CA SER A 673 -9.48 -0.24 20.29
C SER A 673 -7.95 -0.27 20.30
N GLU A 674 -7.37 -1.46 20.44
CA GLU A 674 -5.93 -1.70 20.35
C GLU A 674 -5.41 -1.50 18.92
N PRO A 675 -4.29 -0.79 18.74
CA PRO A 675 -3.66 -0.68 17.44
C PRO A 675 -2.95 -1.97 17.05
N ALA A 676 -3.18 -2.39 15.81
CA ALA A 676 -2.33 -3.34 15.09
C ALA A 676 -2.25 -2.89 13.61
N GLU A 677 -1.17 -3.26 12.93
CA GLU A 677 -0.93 -3.02 11.51
C GLU A 677 -0.07 -4.17 10.92
N LEU A 678 0.06 -4.25 9.59
CA LEU A 678 0.65 -5.40 8.87
C LEU A 678 0.01 -6.71 9.36
N VAL A 679 -1.32 -6.77 9.26
CA VAL A 679 -2.13 -7.79 9.90
C VAL A 679 -2.36 -9.00 9.01
N CYS A 680 -2.47 -10.18 9.63
CA CYS A 680 -2.94 -11.39 8.97
C CYS A 680 -3.98 -12.15 9.81
N VAL A 681 -4.71 -13.02 9.13
CA VAL A 681 -5.60 -14.04 9.69
C VAL A 681 -5.14 -15.41 9.19
N SER A 682 -5.64 -16.49 9.79
CA SER A 682 -5.35 -17.84 9.30
C SER A 682 -5.92 -18.05 7.89
N PRO A 683 -5.18 -18.64 6.93
CA PRO A 683 -5.68 -18.89 5.57
C PRO A 683 -6.98 -19.72 5.53
N ALA A 684 -7.21 -20.57 6.53
CA ALA A 684 -8.42 -21.38 6.65
C ALA A 684 -9.72 -20.54 6.75
N VAL A 685 -9.62 -19.32 7.28
CA VAL A 685 -10.75 -18.39 7.50
C VAL A 685 -10.73 -17.18 6.54
N SER A 686 -9.94 -17.25 5.47
CA SER A 686 -10.01 -16.25 4.39
C SER A 686 -11.42 -16.19 3.79
N SER A 687 -11.95 -14.98 3.63
CA SER A 687 -13.34 -14.68 3.19
C SER A 687 -14.46 -15.27 4.07
N LYS A 688 -14.16 -15.73 5.30
CA LYS A 688 -15.05 -16.50 6.18
C LYS A 688 -15.10 -15.89 7.60
N PRO A 689 -16.12 -16.21 8.42
CA PRO A 689 -16.15 -15.81 9.83
C PRO A 689 -14.89 -16.28 10.56
N TYR A 690 -14.35 -15.42 11.42
CA TYR A 690 -13.06 -15.62 12.10
C TYR A 690 -13.05 -14.94 13.47
N ALA A 691 -12.17 -15.40 14.36
CA ALA A 691 -12.07 -14.97 15.76
C ALA A 691 -10.77 -14.23 16.09
N PHE A 692 -9.68 -14.40 15.32
CA PHE A 692 -8.35 -13.88 15.66
C PHE A 692 -7.69 -13.05 14.55
N VAL A 693 -7.02 -11.97 14.96
CA VAL A 693 -6.13 -11.15 14.13
C VAL A 693 -4.73 -11.18 14.72
N TYR A 694 -3.73 -11.31 13.86
CA TYR A 694 -2.31 -11.19 14.20
C TYR A 694 -1.72 -9.96 13.49
N GLY A 695 -0.72 -9.31 14.05
CA GLY A 695 -0.05 -8.17 13.42
C GLY A 695 1.06 -7.57 14.28
N VAL A 696 1.63 -6.44 13.84
CA VAL A 696 2.59 -5.65 14.64
C VAL A 696 1.92 -4.45 15.31
N ALA A 697 2.45 -4.01 16.44
CA ALA A 697 1.86 -2.95 17.26
C ALA A 697 2.88 -2.13 18.06
N HIS A 698 2.40 -1.08 18.74
CA HIS A 698 3.13 -0.31 19.75
C HIS A 698 2.73 -0.77 21.15
N LYS A 699 3.64 -1.44 21.86
CA LYS A 699 3.42 -2.04 23.19
C LYS A 699 2.90 -1.04 24.22
N GLU A 700 3.40 0.20 24.15
CA GLU A 700 3.09 1.31 25.05
C GLU A 700 1.65 1.82 24.87
N ARG A 701 1.02 1.50 23.73
CA ARG A 701 -0.37 1.85 23.42
C ARG A 701 -1.34 0.72 23.76
N LEU A 702 -0.93 -0.54 23.55
CA LEU A 702 -1.69 -1.71 24.02
C LEU A 702 -1.97 -1.62 25.54
N GLN A 703 -0.97 -1.22 26.32
CA GLN A 703 -1.08 -1.00 27.77
C GLN A 703 -2.04 0.13 28.19
N ARG A 704 -2.52 0.98 27.26
CA ARG A 704 -3.37 2.15 27.53
C ARG A 704 -4.76 2.06 26.90
N ALA A 705 -5.06 1.02 26.12
CA ALA A 705 -6.32 0.91 25.37
C ALA A 705 -7.59 0.82 26.25
N GLY A 706 -7.45 0.46 27.53
CA GLY A 706 -8.54 0.42 28.52
C GLY A 706 -9.00 1.78 29.07
N GLY A 707 -8.61 2.91 28.46
CA GLY A 707 -8.97 4.25 28.94
C GLY A 707 -9.32 5.24 27.83
N SER A 708 -10.34 6.08 28.06
CA SER A 708 -10.89 7.05 27.10
C SER A 708 -9.95 8.18 26.66
N SER A 709 -8.69 8.18 27.11
CA SER A 709 -7.66 9.16 26.79
C SER A 709 -6.58 8.62 25.83
N ALA A 710 -6.72 7.39 25.32
CA ALA A 710 -5.72 6.73 24.44
C ALA A 710 -5.39 7.51 23.14
N TYR A 711 -6.25 8.46 22.74
CA TYR A 711 -6.08 9.30 21.55
C TYR A 711 -5.42 10.68 21.81
N GLN A 712 -5.24 11.10 23.07
CA GLN A 712 -5.00 12.52 23.40
C GLN A 712 -3.59 12.87 23.93
N GLN A 713 -2.66 11.93 24.00
CA GLN A 713 -1.28 12.21 24.43
C GLN A 713 -0.26 11.57 23.49
N PRO A 714 0.69 12.34 22.93
CA PRO A 714 1.79 11.78 22.15
C PRO A 714 2.80 11.12 23.09
N ILE A 715 2.59 9.84 23.38
CA ILE A 715 3.72 8.98 23.77
C ILE A 715 4.60 8.83 22.54
N GLY A 716 5.86 9.29 22.63
CA GLY A 716 6.87 9.08 21.60
C GLY A 716 6.92 7.61 21.23
N SER A 717 6.58 7.30 19.98
CA SER A 717 6.43 5.92 19.53
C SER A 717 7.15 5.72 18.20
N THR A 718 8.15 4.87 18.26
CA THR A 718 9.03 4.41 17.18
C THR A 718 8.26 3.67 16.06
N MET A 719 8.99 3.03 15.16
CA MET A 719 8.49 1.85 14.46
C MET A 719 7.94 0.80 15.46
N TYR A 720 7.05 -0.07 14.97
CA TYR A 720 6.40 -1.10 15.78
C TYR A 720 7.41 -1.99 16.51
N ASN A 721 7.13 -2.30 17.78
CA ASN A 721 8.07 -2.92 18.73
C ASN A 721 7.52 -4.22 19.38
N CYS A 722 6.38 -4.71 18.90
CA CYS A 722 5.78 -5.96 19.36
C CYS A 722 4.91 -6.61 18.26
N ILE A 723 4.72 -7.92 18.39
CA ILE A 723 3.72 -8.71 17.66
C ILE A 723 2.53 -8.92 18.62
N VAL A 724 1.30 -8.88 18.10
CA VAL A 724 0.07 -9.00 18.89
C VAL A 724 -0.90 -10.04 18.30
N LYS A 725 -1.60 -10.79 19.16
CA LYS A 725 -2.84 -11.54 18.84
C LYS A 725 -4.01 -10.83 19.50
N LEU A 726 -5.02 -10.52 18.70
CA LEU A 726 -6.25 -9.86 19.12
C LEU A 726 -7.45 -10.77 18.82
N SER A 727 -8.31 -10.96 19.81
CA SER A 727 -9.58 -11.66 19.64
C SER A 727 -10.63 -10.66 19.14
N VAL A 728 -11.17 -10.87 17.94
CA VAL A 728 -12.29 -10.08 17.38
C VAL A 728 -13.65 -10.74 17.63
N ALA A 729 -13.65 -11.99 18.14
CA ALA A 729 -14.85 -12.63 18.68
C ALA A 729 -15.20 -12.11 20.08
N ASP A 730 -14.18 -11.92 20.94
CA ASP A 730 -14.33 -11.26 22.25
C ASP A 730 -13.38 -10.07 22.38
N ALA A 731 -13.93 -8.86 22.22
CA ALA A 731 -13.20 -7.61 22.38
C ALA A 731 -12.76 -7.32 23.83
N SER A 732 -13.21 -8.11 24.82
CA SER A 732 -12.75 -8.04 26.21
C SER A 732 -11.56 -8.96 26.52
N GLU A 733 -11.25 -9.94 25.65
CA GLU A 733 -10.05 -10.77 25.80
C GLU A 733 -8.78 -9.89 25.63
N ALA A 734 -7.95 -9.84 26.66
CA ALA A 734 -6.73 -9.04 26.65
C ALA A 734 -5.76 -9.46 25.53
N PRO A 735 -5.07 -8.50 24.85
CA PRO A 735 -4.12 -8.83 23.80
C PRO A 735 -2.99 -9.74 24.29
N ARG A 736 -2.65 -10.78 23.53
CA ARG A 736 -1.38 -11.51 23.73
C ARG A 736 -0.29 -10.80 22.95
N VAL A 737 0.87 -10.58 23.59
CA VAL A 737 1.92 -9.71 23.06
C VAL A 737 3.28 -10.37 23.18
N TRP A 738 3.97 -10.58 22.05
CA TRP A 738 5.39 -10.88 22.03
C TRP A 738 6.17 -9.58 21.82
N ALA A 739 7.14 -9.30 22.69
CA ALA A 739 7.97 -8.11 22.60
C ALA A 739 9.31 -8.32 23.31
N ARG A 740 10.39 -7.79 22.73
CA ARG A 740 11.72 -7.71 23.35
C ARG A 740 12.17 -6.24 23.35
N LYS A 741 12.94 -5.79 24.35
CA LYS A 741 13.48 -4.42 24.36
C LYS A 741 14.33 -4.22 23.09
N HIS A 742 14.25 -3.04 22.46
CA HIS A 742 15.07 -2.70 21.29
C HIS A 742 14.89 -3.63 20.08
N CYS A 743 13.74 -4.30 19.97
CA CYS A 743 13.44 -5.25 18.91
C CYS A 743 12.20 -4.82 18.12
N TYR A 744 12.31 -4.75 16.80
CA TYR A 744 11.28 -4.25 15.90
C TYR A 744 10.89 -5.34 14.89
N PRO A 745 9.72 -5.99 15.03
CA PRO A 745 9.27 -7.06 14.14
C PRO A 745 8.72 -6.55 12.80
N SER A 746 8.85 -7.37 11.76
CA SER A 746 8.13 -7.28 10.49
C SER A 746 6.70 -7.81 10.62
N GLU A 747 5.93 -7.72 9.53
CA GLU A 747 4.71 -8.51 9.33
C GLU A 747 4.89 -9.97 9.81
N PRO A 748 4.01 -10.49 10.69
CA PRO A 748 3.96 -11.90 11.04
C PRO A 748 3.12 -12.66 10.01
N VAL A 749 3.66 -13.74 9.46
CA VAL A 749 2.92 -14.62 8.53
C VAL A 749 2.42 -15.85 9.27
N PHE A 750 1.11 -16.08 9.24
CA PHE A 750 0.48 -17.30 9.77
C PHE A 750 0.72 -18.49 8.84
N VAL A 751 1.23 -19.59 9.39
CA VAL A 751 1.46 -20.87 8.69
C VAL A 751 0.65 -21.97 9.41
N PRO A 752 -0.38 -22.56 8.80
CA PRO A 752 -1.26 -23.52 9.48
C PRO A 752 -0.55 -24.84 9.79
N ARG A 753 -0.79 -25.34 11.02
CA ARG A 753 -0.47 -26.70 11.48
C ARG A 753 -1.69 -27.62 11.31
N SER A 754 -2.91 -27.09 11.50
CA SER A 754 -4.17 -27.80 11.22
C SER A 754 -5.26 -26.84 10.72
N ASN A 755 -6.49 -27.32 10.59
CA ASN A 755 -7.65 -26.52 10.17
C ASN A 755 -8.29 -25.70 11.30
N ARG A 756 -7.83 -25.81 12.56
CA ARG A 756 -8.30 -24.93 13.65
C ARG A 756 -7.67 -23.54 13.47
N GLU A 757 -8.47 -22.49 13.61
CA GLU A 757 -8.10 -21.12 13.23
C GLU A 757 -6.75 -20.65 13.80
N ASP A 758 -6.45 -20.93 15.07
CA ASP A 758 -5.19 -20.52 15.71
C ASP A 758 -4.12 -21.61 15.78
N ASP A 759 -4.30 -22.74 15.09
CA ASP A 759 -3.34 -23.84 15.11
C ASP A 759 -2.29 -23.69 14.03
N GLY A 760 -1.17 -23.08 14.39
CA GLY A 760 -0.12 -22.79 13.44
C GLY A 760 1.07 -22.07 14.06
N TYR A 761 1.89 -21.57 13.17
CA TYR A 761 3.09 -20.81 13.47
C TYR A 761 2.90 -19.36 13.01
N LEU A 762 3.43 -18.41 13.78
CA LEU A 762 3.68 -17.07 13.28
C LEU A 762 5.16 -16.95 12.96
N VAL A 763 5.48 -16.74 11.69
CA VAL A 763 6.85 -16.58 11.22
C VAL A 763 7.09 -15.09 10.90
N SER A 764 8.11 -14.50 11.51
CA SER A 764 8.44 -13.08 11.37
C SER A 764 9.97 -12.89 11.41
N VAL A 765 10.48 -11.75 10.96
CA VAL A 765 11.86 -11.32 11.24
C VAL A 765 11.79 -10.07 12.09
N PHE A 766 12.63 -9.98 13.12
CA PHE A 766 12.80 -8.74 13.89
C PHE A 766 14.22 -8.20 13.77
N PHE A 767 14.34 -6.87 13.82
CA PHE A 767 15.61 -6.16 13.92
C PHE A 767 15.91 -5.85 15.40
N ASP A 768 17.05 -6.34 15.89
CA ASP A 768 17.64 -5.99 17.19
C ASP A 768 18.57 -4.79 16.98
N SER A 769 18.17 -3.61 17.46
CA SER A 769 18.90 -2.37 17.24
C SER A 769 20.14 -2.20 18.14
N MET A 770 20.22 -2.93 19.26
CA MET A 770 21.41 -2.91 20.13
C MET A 770 22.56 -3.72 19.51
N ARG A 771 22.24 -4.81 18.82
CA ARG A 771 23.22 -5.63 18.10
C ARG A 771 23.41 -5.19 16.65
N ILE A 772 22.48 -4.41 16.10
CA ILE A 772 22.39 -4.08 14.67
C ILE A 772 22.37 -5.39 13.85
N THR A 773 21.47 -6.31 14.22
CA THR A 773 21.30 -7.62 13.59
C THR A 773 19.83 -7.98 13.45
N SER A 774 19.46 -8.72 12.41
CA SER A 774 18.11 -9.28 12.28
C SER A 774 18.08 -10.75 12.68
N CYS A 775 16.94 -11.19 13.23
CA CYS A 775 16.70 -12.58 13.61
C CYS A 775 15.34 -13.05 13.11
N LEU A 776 15.29 -14.29 12.63
CA LEU A 776 14.07 -15.04 12.41
C LEU A 776 13.43 -15.36 13.76
N LEU A 777 12.11 -15.24 13.82
CA LEU A 777 11.27 -15.62 14.95
C LEU A 777 10.21 -16.61 14.47
N VAL A 778 9.97 -17.66 15.25
CA VAL A 778 8.76 -18.48 15.14
C VAL A 778 8.07 -18.53 16.50
N LEU A 779 6.80 -18.10 16.52
CA LEU A 779 5.88 -18.28 17.65
C LEU A 779 4.88 -19.39 17.36
N ASP A 780 4.35 -20.03 18.39
CA ASP A 780 3.10 -20.79 18.29
C ASP A 780 1.91 -19.81 18.29
N ALA A 781 1.01 -19.92 17.30
CA ALA A 781 -0.07 -18.97 17.11
C ALA A 781 -1.22 -19.12 18.13
N ALA A 782 -1.34 -20.27 18.80
CA ALA A 782 -2.36 -20.51 19.82
C ALA A 782 -1.95 -19.91 21.16
N THR A 783 -0.77 -20.32 21.65
CA THR A 783 -0.22 -19.97 22.97
C THR A 783 0.41 -18.58 23.01
N PHE A 784 1.06 -18.16 21.90
CA PHE A 784 2.01 -17.04 21.81
C PHE A 784 3.42 -17.31 22.39
N GLU A 785 3.77 -18.57 22.63
CA GLU A 785 5.11 -18.96 23.08
C GLU A 785 6.16 -18.89 21.96
N GLU A 786 7.40 -18.57 22.35
CA GLU A 786 8.55 -18.46 21.44
C GLU A 786 9.18 -19.84 21.21
N LEU A 787 8.90 -20.45 20.06
CA LEU A 787 9.39 -21.79 19.72
C LEU A 787 10.83 -21.78 19.21
N MET A 788 11.22 -20.71 18.50
CA MET A 788 12.53 -20.60 17.87
C MET A 788 12.93 -19.16 17.59
N ILE A 789 14.21 -18.85 17.80
CA ILE A 789 14.90 -17.70 17.19
C ILE A 789 16.16 -18.18 16.46
N ALA A 790 16.41 -17.68 15.25
CA ALA A 790 17.64 -17.94 14.49
C ALA A 790 18.23 -16.65 13.90
N GLN A 791 19.56 -16.51 13.93
CA GLN A 791 20.25 -15.30 13.49
C GLN A 791 20.33 -15.21 11.95
N LEU A 792 19.99 -14.07 11.34
CA LEU A 792 20.26 -13.83 9.91
C LEU A 792 21.71 -13.36 9.68
N PRO A 793 22.31 -13.66 8.52
CA PRO A 793 23.69 -13.24 8.19
C PRO A 793 23.82 -11.75 7.81
N ALA A 794 22.71 -11.04 7.66
CA ALA A 794 22.65 -9.62 7.32
C ALA A 794 21.44 -8.96 8.00
N THR A 795 21.47 -7.63 8.09
CA THR A 795 20.33 -6.83 8.56
C THR A 795 19.25 -6.73 7.49
N VAL A 796 18.01 -6.95 7.92
CA VAL A 796 16.78 -6.52 7.24
C VAL A 796 16.39 -5.18 7.87
N PRO A 797 16.35 -4.07 7.09
CA PRO A 797 15.94 -2.76 7.58
C PRO A 797 14.50 -2.74 8.08
N LEU A 798 14.16 -1.72 8.88
CA LEU A 798 12.80 -1.49 9.35
C LEU A 798 11.88 -1.24 8.16
N SER A 799 10.73 -1.91 8.14
CA SER A 799 9.91 -2.04 6.93
C SER A 799 8.43 -1.81 7.18
N PHE A 800 7.75 -1.27 6.17
CA PHE A 800 6.33 -1.54 5.89
C PHE A 800 6.26 -2.60 4.77
N GLY A 801 7.07 -3.65 4.91
CA GLY A 801 7.26 -4.70 3.90
C GLY A 801 6.43 -5.93 4.20
N HIS A 802 6.15 -6.70 3.15
CA HIS A 802 5.21 -7.81 3.18
C HIS A 802 5.85 -9.15 2.88
N ALA A 803 5.20 -10.22 3.33
CA ALA A 803 5.68 -11.58 3.21
C ALA A 803 4.55 -12.56 2.84
N LYS A 804 4.95 -13.67 2.22
CA LYS A 804 4.11 -14.85 1.97
C LYS A 804 4.89 -16.10 2.32
N PHE A 805 4.18 -17.16 2.67
CA PHE A 805 4.76 -18.46 2.94
C PHE A 805 4.23 -19.47 1.91
N ALA A 806 5.14 -20.17 1.24
CA ALA A 806 4.84 -21.28 0.35
C ALA A 806 5.20 -22.60 1.04
N ILE A 807 4.40 -23.65 0.86
CA ILE A 807 4.61 -25.00 1.42
C ILE A 807 5.15 -25.92 0.33
#